data_AF-A0A2A5EC88-F1
#
_entry.id   AF-A0A2A5EC88-F1
#
_cell.length_a   1.000
_cell.length_b   1.000
_cell.length_c   1.000
_cell.angle_alpha   90.00
_cell.angle_beta   90.00
_cell.angle_gamma   90.00
#
_symmetry.space_group_name_H-M   'P 1'
#
loop_
_entity.id
_entity.type
_entity.pdbx_description
1 polymer ?
#
loop_
_entity_poly.entity_id
_entity_poly.type
_entity_poly.pdbx_seq_one_letter_code
_entity_poly.pdbx_strand_id
1 'polypeptide(L)'
;MRLSLLGILAFLTFVTFAQRQNGMVADNYAGYTASQFNPANLADSRFKFNMNVIGFNAHLQNNFIQLETPHSIYKFINWKWDSTFGTQNFDYPFVEDYTKERLNGKDKYVYLNTSVNVFSMQFCLTDKSGFSFGVTTKAYAKVSNLPEAAIKTFLQDLDSVGYVKENQERLLGQTINLSKAGAATLAYQQYSLKYAFVVKDKRKEFIKVGLGLDYNLGLYGAYFKSNDVEFQLSGIDTLKVNSADMEIAYVDPAYLADPARRLNDYFGKSRLGRGLGINVGIVYEHRPNSKAYKYKMDRRTHVDRSQNKYDWKIAASIVDLGFVNFKNPKAVRKLTIGSPASGTNWNDFDVADSWNGVEDFDSFANKFFSNVQQDSSFKMFTPATLNLSGDYKFRDNWYISASYSQSLTSSKGNNVKMPNVLSISPRYESRWLTIALPLSVSRYYNVVNLGAYVRGGIFYIGSDNLGGFLTGKKTNGANIYAGFNWPIHYNRLQDSDGDGVSDDKDKCPDMEGSRYTNGCPDSDGDKVADTDDKCPNDPGKKRTFGCPDPDEDGLVGKDDKCPDLYGDKSTQGCPDSDGDGIHDGDDKCPNIAGELKYNGCIELIIPKKDAVPKDTIVLNQKSTKKADEEASKFDNWDFTTYEYWPVLGAYNDLRWAEELQSRLNSKLDINTTVKTIEGLSKYYVTLGRASSMEEAEKIQNILDTPRINKELNGSLWWKKVKK
;
A
#
# COMPACT_ATOMS: atom_id res chain seq x y z
N MET A 1 -28.42 -41.76 -2.91
CA MET A 1 -27.45 -40.64 -2.89
C MET A 1 -28.01 -39.35 -3.53
N ARG A 2 -29.01 -38.67 -2.92
CA ARG A 2 -29.47 -37.33 -3.37
C ARG A 2 -28.45 -36.27 -2.95
N LEU A 3 -27.44 -35.97 -3.77
CA LEU A 3 -26.52 -34.83 -3.59
C LEU A 3 -25.81 -34.67 -2.22
N SER A 4 -25.92 -35.60 -1.26
CA SER A 4 -25.40 -35.39 0.11
C SER A 4 -23.89 -35.64 0.24
N LEU A 5 -23.26 -36.37 -0.68
CA LEU A 5 -21.79 -36.42 -0.77
C LEU A 5 -21.22 -35.12 -1.38
N LEU A 6 -22.05 -34.39 -2.14
CA LEU A 6 -21.85 -33.00 -2.54
C LEU A 6 -22.28 -32.03 -1.42
N GLY A 7 -22.98 -32.49 -0.37
CA GLY A 7 -23.33 -31.70 0.82
C GLY A 7 -22.11 -31.23 1.62
N ILE A 8 -21.00 -31.98 1.57
CA ILE A 8 -19.69 -31.54 2.09
C ILE A 8 -19.03 -30.49 1.17
N LEU A 9 -19.46 -30.42 -0.11
CA LEU A 9 -19.10 -29.34 -1.04
C LEU A 9 -20.11 -28.17 -1.07
N ALA A 10 -21.35 -28.36 -0.60
CA ALA A 10 -22.46 -27.42 -0.77
C ALA A 10 -22.79 -26.55 0.46
N PHE A 11 -22.13 -26.77 1.61
CA PHE A 11 -22.24 -25.88 2.78
C PHE A 11 -21.23 -24.71 2.80
N LEU A 12 -20.77 -24.27 1.62
CA LEU A 12 -20.03 -23.03 1.42
C LEU A 12 -20.97 -21.91 0.91
N THR A 13 -22.06 -21.62 1.63
CA THR A 13 -22.72 -20.31 1.52
C THR A 13 -21.92 -19.25 2.27
N PHE A 14 -20.65 -19.12 1.92
CA PHE A 14 -19.78 -17.99 2.21
C PHE A 14 -18.82 -17.88 1.04
N VAL A 15 -19.17 -16.95 0.15
CA VAL A 15 -18.41 -16.36 -0.95
C VAL A 15 -17.03 -16.99 -1.20
N THR A 16 -17.01 -17.87 -2.19
CA THR A 16 -15.89 -18.74 -2.59
C THR A 16 -14.94 -18.04 -3.56
N PHE A 17 -13.63 -17.97 -3.31
CA PHE A 17 -12.68 -17.34 -4.25
C PHE A 17 -11.23 -17.83 -4.10
N ALA A 18 -10.31 -17.91 -5.17
CA ALA A 18 -9.01 -18.64 -5.64
C ALA A 18 -7.59 -18.00 -5.66
N GLN A 19 -6.57 -18.78 -6.08
CA GLN A 19 -5.13 -18.43 -6.10
C GLN A 19 -4.37 -19.02 -7.31
N ARG A 20 -4.40 -18.35 -8.47
CA ARG A 20 -3.74 -18.65 -9.75
C ARG A 20 -4.12 -17.64 -10.84
N GLN A 21 -3.15 -16.91 -11.41
CA GLN A 21 -3.40 -15.81 -12.36
C GLN A 21 -2.26 -15.72 -13.38
N ASN A 22 -2.18 -16.68 -14.31
CA ASN A 22 -1.01 -16.87 -15.18
C ASN A 22 -0.66 -15.61 -16.00
N GLY A 23 -1.67 -14.85 -16.45
CA GLY A 23 -1.45 -13.59 -17.17
C GLY A 23 -0.89 -12.46 -16.29
N MET A 24 -1.13 -12.52 -14.99
CA MET A 24 -0.77 -11.46 -14.03
C MET A 24 0.58 -11.69 -13.34
N VAL A 25 1.04 -12.94 -13.28
CA VAL A 25 2.30 -13.32 -12.62
C VAL A 25 3.52 -12.55 -13.14
N ALA A 26 3.57 -12.29 -14.46
CA ALA A 26 4.70 -11.64 -15.08
C ALA A 26 4.55 -10.11 -15.18
N ASP A 27 3.38 -9.55 -14.87
CA ASP A 27 3.09 -8.11 -14.89
C ASP A 27 3.91 -7.37 -13.81
N ASN A 28 4.76 -6.42 -14.23
CA ASN A 28 5.57 -5.64 -13.28
C ASN A 28 4.73 -4.67 -12.43
N TYR A 29 3.46 -4.48 -12.78
CA TYR A 29 2.51 -3.65 -12.06
C TYR A 29 1.41 -4.46 -11.36
N ALA A 30 1.61 -5.77 -11.12
CA ALA A 30 0.68 -6.60 -10.36
C ALA A 30 0.81 -6.45 -8.82
N GLY A 31 1.75 -5.64 -8.33
CA GLY A 31 1.86 -5.26 -6.92
C GLY A 31 2.05 -6.44 -5.97
N TYR A 32 1.28 -6.47 -4.87
CA TYR A 32 1.35 -7.55 -3.87
C TYR A 32 1.20 -8.94 -4.49
N THR A 33 0.39 -9.10 -5.54
CA THR A 33 0.17 -10.41 -6.15
C THR A 33 1.40 -10.93 -6.90
N ALA A 34 2.21 -10.06 -7.51
CA ALA A 34 3.49 -10.46 -8.09
C ALA A 34 4.45 -11.01 -6.99
N SER A 35 4.35 -10.49 -5.77
CA SER A 35 5.11 -10.97 -4.61
C SER A 35 4.61 -12.31 -4.05
N GLN A 36 3.36 -12.69 -4.35
CA GLN A 36 2.82 -14.03 -4.04
C GLN A 36 3.46 -15.10 -4.90
N PHE A 37 3.76 -14.79 -6.16
CA PHE A 37 4.45 -15.73 -7.04
C PHE A 37 5.95 -15.78 -6.76
N ASN A 38 6.59 -14.61 -6.57
CA ASN A 38 8.00 -14.52 -6.22
C ASN A 38 8.25 -13.31 -5.29
N PRO A 39 8.62 -13.53 -4.01
CA PRO A 39 8.80 -12.44 -3.05
C PRO A 39 9.87 -11.41 -3.45
N ALA A 40 10.84 -11.78 -4.31
CA ALA A 40 11.89 -10.87 -4.76
C ALA A 40 11.37 -9.71 -5.62
N ASN A 41 10.16 -9.82 -6.18
CA ASN A 41 9.52 -8.75 -6.95
C ASN A 41 9.17 -7.51 -6.12
N LEU A 42 9.21 -7.59 -4.78
CA LEU A 42 9.03 -6.43 -3.91
C LEU A 42 10.20 -5.43 -4.03
N ALA A 43 11.40 -5.93 -4.31
CA ALA A 43 12.56 -5.08 -4.57
C ALA A 43 12.50 -4.50 -6.00
N ASP A 44 12.83 -3.22 -6.13
CA ASP A 44 12.66 -2.46 -7.38
C ASP A 44 11.21 -2.46 -7.92
N SER A 45 10.22 -2.46 -7.02
CA SER A 45 8.81 -2.28 -7.37
C SER A 45 8.55 -0.96 -8.12
N ARG A 46 7.55 -0.94 -9.00
CA ARG A 46 7.07 0.27 -9.71
C ARG A 46 6.15 1.15 -8.86
N PHE A 47 5.93 0.75 -7.61
CA PHE A 47 5.08 1.42 -6.65
C PHE A 47 5.90 1.95 -5.47
N LYS A 48 5.65 3.21 -5.07
CA LYS A 48 6.06 3.73 -3.76
C LYS A 48 5.27 3.01 -2.67
N PHE A 49 3.97 2.89 -2.89
CA PHE A 49 3.01 2.17 -2.07
C PHE A 49 1.99 1.50 -2.98
N ASN A 50 1.54 0.31 -2.61
CA ASN A 50 0.37 -0.28 -3.25
C ASN A 50 -0.40 -1.10 -2.23
N MET A 51 -1.72 -0.99 -2.29
CA MET A 51 -2.64 -1.75 -1.48
C MET A 51 -3.56 -2.55 -2.39
N ASN A 52 -3.60 -3.87 -2.25
CA ASN A 52 -4.71 -4.66 -2.78
C ASN A 52 -5.80 -4.61 -1.69
N VAL A 53 -6.89 -3.88 -1.96
CA VAL A 53 -7.98 -3.75 -0.99
C VAL A 53 -8.78 -5.03 -0.96
N ILE A 54 -9.12 -5.54 -2.14
CA ILE A 54 -9.75 -6.84 -2.27
C ILE A 54 -9.34 -7.47 -3.59
N GLY A 55 -8.95 -8.73 -3.52
CA GLY A 55 -8.62 -9.54 -4.67
C GLY A 55 -9.29 -10.89 -4.54
N PHE A 56 -10.03 -11.29 -5.56
CA PHE A 56 -10.65 -12.60 -5.62
C PHE A 56 -10.15 -13.35 -6.85
N ASN A 57 -10.27 -14.66 -6.78
CA ASN A 57 -10.08 -15.53 -7.92
C ASN A 57 -11.07 -16.69 -7.79
N ALA A 58 -11.19 -17.66 -8.67
CA ALA A 58 -11.96 -18.89 -8.50
C ALA A 58 -11.35 -19.90 -9.47
N HIS A 59 -11.02 -21.12 -9.06
CA HIS A 59 -10.42 -22.09 -9.98
C HIS A 59 -10.93 -23.49 -9.69
N LEU A 60 -11.72 -24.02 -10.62
CA LEU A 60 -12.23 -25.38 -10.61
C LEU A 60 -11.73 -26.09 -11.87
N GLN A 61 -11.20 -27.29 -11.73
CA GLN A 61 -10.80 -28.14 -12.84
C GLN A 61 -10.96 -29.61 -12.45
N ASN A 62 -11.37 -30.42 -13.42
CA ASN A 62 -11.51 -31.85 -13.23
C ASN A 62 -11.35 -32.58 -14.58
N ASN A 63 -11.20 -33.90 -14.54
CA ASN A 63 -11.16 -34.74 -15.75
C ASN A 63 -12.26 -35.82 -15.78
N PHE A 64 -13.26 -35.72 -14.90
CA PHE A 64 -14.37 -36.65 -14.78
C PHE A 64 -15.65 -36.10 -15.44
N ILE A 65 -16.04 -34.88 -15.09
CA ILE A 65 -17.20 -34.15 -15.58
C ILE A 65 -16.76 -33.11 -16.61
N GLN A 66 -17.45 -33.13 -17.75
CA GLN A 66 -17.33 -32.16 -18.82
C GLN A 66 -18.68 -31.50 -19.08
N LEU A 67 -18.71 -30.17 -19.02
CA LEU A 67 -19.87 -29.40 -19.43
C LEU A 67 -19.87 -29.28 -20.95
N GLU A 68 -20.92 -29.75 -21.60
CA GLU A 68 -21.17 -29.67 -23.04
C GLU A 68 -22.38 -28.77 -23.32
N THR A 69 -22.15 -27.51 -23.71
CA THR A 69 -23.23 -26.58 -24.02
C THR A 69 -23.64 -26.67 -25.51
N PRO A 70 -24.94 -26.54 -25.85
CA PRO A 70 -25.40 -26.62 -27.24
C PRO A 70 -24.86 -25.47 -28.10
N HIS A 71 -24.65 -24.31 -27.48
CA HIS A 71 -24.07 -23.10 -28.09
C HIS A 71 -22.85 -22.64 -27.30
N SER A 72 -21.92 -21.91 -27.94
CA SER A 72 -20.82 -21.27 -27.22
C SER A 72 -21.37 -20.17 -26.31
N ILE A 73 -20.78 -20.02 -25.13
CA ILE A 73 -21.26 -19.03 -24.14
C ILE A 73 -21.04 -17.59 -24.66
N TYR A 74 -20.12 -17.37 -25.59
CA TYR A 74 -19.97 -16.10 -26.30
C TYR A 74 -21.24 -15.63 -27.04
N LYS A 75 -22.03 -16.55 -27.63
CA LYS A 75 -23.29 -16.19 -28.29
C LYS A 75 -24.35 -15.68 -27.30
N PHE A 76 -24.27 -16.12 -26.05
CA PHE A 76 -25.14 -15.67 -24.97
C PHE A 76 -24.82 -14.22 -24.55
N ILE A 77 -23.54 -13.82 -24.57
CA ILE A 77 -23.10 -12.48 -24.19
C ILE A 77 -23.37 -11.43 -25.29
N ASN A 78 -23.41 -11.85 -26.56
CA ASN A 78 -23.47 -10.95 -27.73
C ASN A 78 -24.87 -10.86 -28.38
N TRP A 79 -25.93 -10.95 -27.57
CA TRP A 79 -27.34 -11.19 -27.91
C TRP A 79 -27.90 -10.47 -29.16
N LYS A 80 -28.22 -11.24 -30.21
CA LYS A 80 -29.36 -10.96 -31.12
C LYS A 80 -30.55 -11.75 -30.57
N TRP A 81 -31.58 -11.06 -30.13
CA TRP A 81 -32.78 -11.66 -29.55
C TRP A 81 -33.61 -12.30 -30.68
N ASP A 82 -33.60 -13.62 -30.78
CA ASP A 82 -34.58 -14.34 -31.61
C ASP A 82 -35.89 -14.49 -30.83
N SER A 83 -37.01 -14.35 -31.54
CA SER A 83 -38.40 -14.48 -31.11
C SER A 83 -38.76 -15.76 -30.33
N THR A 84 -37.89 -16.77 -30.35
CA THR A 84 -38.02 -18.01 -29.56
C THR A 84 -37.60 -17.86 -28.09
N PHE A 85 -36.96 -16.74 -27.70
CA PHE A 85 -36.52 -16.50 -26.31
C PHE A 85 -37.64 -16.08 -25.34
N GLY A 86 -38.73 -15.52 -25.85
CA GLY A 86 -39.79 -14.91 -25.02
C GLY A 86 -40.90 -15.85 -24.55
N THR A 87 -40.87 -17.13 -24.96
CA THR A 87 -41.98 -18.07 -24.70
C THR A 87 -41.74 -19.04 -23.54
N GLN A 88 -40.58 -19.00 -22.88
CA GLN A 88 -40.31 -19.80 -21.69
C GLN A 88 -40.06 -18.88 -20.49
N ASN A 89 -40.88 -19.06 -19.46
CA ASN A 89 -41.06 -18.25 -18.24
C ASN A 89 -39.79 -18.07 -17.36
N PHE A 90 -38.65 -17.60 -17.86
CA PHE A 90 -37.39 -17.48 -17.08
C PHE A 90 -36.93 -18.75 -16.32
N ASP A 91 -37.66 -19.87 -16.45
CA ASP A 91 -37.23 -21.22 -16.14
C ASP A 91 -36.20 -21.58 -17.20
N TYR A 92 -34.95 -21.23 -16.93
CA TYR A 92 -33.83 -21.87 -17.60
C TYR A 92 -33.75 -23.28 -17.02
N PRO A 93 -34.09 -24.35 -17.75
CA PRO A 93 -33.67 -25.65 -17.31
C PRO A 93 -32.15 -25.64 -17.51
N PHE A 94 -31.37 -25.59 -16.43
CA PHE A 94 -30.15 -26.39 -16.41
C PHE A 94 -30.63 -27.83 -16.61
N VAL A 95 -30.85 -28.24 -17.86
CA VAL A 95 -31.16 -29.62 -18.18
C VAL A 95 -29.93 -30.40 -17.76
N GLU A 96 -30.09 -31.41 -16.90
CA GLU A 96 -29.01 -32.28 -16.42
C GLU A 96 -28.15 -32.81 -17.60
N ASP A 97 -28.75 -32.96 -18.79
CA ASP A 97 -28.18 -33.35 -20.09
C ASP A 97 -26.91 -32.61 -20.59
N TYR A 98 -26.56 -31.44 -20.05
CA TYR A 98 -25.32 -30.74 -20.46
C TYR A 98 -24.08 -31.20 -19.71
N THR A 99 -24.24 -32.02 -18.67
CA THR A 99 -23.13 -32.48 -17.85
C THR A 99 -22.78 -33.92 -18.22
N LYS A 100 -21.70 -34.12 -18.98
CA LYS A 100 -21.29 -35.47 -19.40
C LYS A 100 -20.11 -35.99 -18.63
N GLU A 101 -20.17 -37.28 -18.31
CA GLU A 101 -19.04 -37.99 -17.76
C GLU A 101 -18.02 -38.38 -18.82
N ARG A 102 -16.74 -38.39 -18.42
CA ARG A 102 -15.61 -38.79 -19.26
C ARG A 102 -14.98 -40.06 -18.71
N LEU A 103 -15.53 -41.21 -19.09
CA LEU A 103 -14.99 -42.53 -18.75
C LEU A 103 -14.02 -42.98 -19.86
N ASN A 104 -12.73 -42.93 -19.59
CA ASN A 104 -11.65 -43.21 -20.55
C ASN A 104 -10.62 -44.21 -20.03
N GLY A 105 -10.98 -44.99 -19.00
CA GLY A 105 -10.12 -45.95 -18.31
C GLY A 105 -8.96 -45.33 -17.52
N LYS A 106 -8.94 -44.01 -17.33
CA LYS A 106 -7.86 -43.31 -16.59
C LYS A 106 -8.39 -42.79 -15.26
N ASP A 107 -7.52 -42.83 -14.25
CA ASP A 107 -7.77 -42.23 -12.95
C ASP A 107 -8.33 -40.80 -13.05
N LYS A 108 -9.27 -40.51 -12.16
CA LYS A 108 -9.92 -39.22 -12.03
C LYS A 108 -9.26 -38.32 -11.01
N TYR A 109 -9.35 -37.04 -11.31
CA TYR A 109 -8.77 -35.95 -10.58
C TYR A 109 -9.77 -34.79 -10.53
N VAL A 110 -9.88 -34.19 -9.36
CA VAL A 110 -10.61 -32.96 -9.12
C VAL A 110 -9.67 -32.01 -8.41
N TYR A 111 -9.66 -30.76 -8.80
CA TYR A 111 -8.96 -29.71 -8.09
C TYR A 111 -9.82 -28.46 -8.04
N LEU A 112 -9.97 -27.96 -6.82
CA LEU A 112 -10.56 -26.69 -6.50
C LEU A 112 -9.52 -25.87 -5.75
N ASN A 113 -9.40 -24.61 -6.12
CA ASN A 113 -8.63 -23.63 -5.38
C ASN A 113 -9.49 -22.40 -5.22
N THR A 114 -9.43 -21.86 -4.02
CA THR A 114 -10.05 -20.66 -3.51
C THR A 114 -8.99 -19.84 -2.66
N SER A 115 -8.61 -18.58 -2.96
CA SER A 115 -8.23 -17.51 -2.07
C SER A 115 -8.92 -16.12 -2.28
N VAL A 116 -9.06 -15.39 -1.18
CA VAL A 116 -9.42 -13.96 -1.12
C VAL A 116 -8.26 -13.21 -0.50
N ASN A 117 -7.72 -12.22 -1.20
CA ASN A 117 -6.91 -11.21 -0.55
C ASN A 117 -7.87 -10.20 0.11
N VAL A 118 -7.93 -10.21 1.44
CA VAL A 118 -8.83 -9.35 2.22
C VAL A 118 -8.23 -7.97 2.40
N PHE A 119 -6.91 -7.93 2.54
CA PHE A 119 -6.14 -6.72 2.72
C PHE A 119 -4.66 -7.03 2.54
N SER A 120 -3.99 -6.34 1.64
CA SER A 120 -2.54 -6.41 1.60
C SER A 120 -1.92 -5.10 1.16
N MET A 121 -0.75 -4.83 1.72
CA MET A 121 0.01 -3.61 1.49
C MET A 121 1.44 -3.97 1.14
N GLN A 122 2.01 -3.23 0.19
CA GLN A 122 3.44 -3.22 -0.07
C GLN A 122 3.98 -1.81 0.05
N PHE A 123 5.16 -1.72 0.65
CA PHE A 123 5.89 -0.49 0.88
C PHE A 123 7.29 -0.64 0.30
N CYS A 124 7.74 0.37 -0.42
CA CYS A 124 9.14 0.45 -0.77
C CYS A 124 9.88 1.32 0.26
N LEU A 125 10.86 0.72 0.95
CA LEU A 125 11.60 1.41 2.02
C LEU A 125 12.74 2.27 1.45
N THR A 126 13.47 1.71 0.50
CA THR A 126 14.59 2.39 -0.18
C THR A 126 14.59 2.04 -1.67
N ASP A 127 15.57 2.53 -2.42
CA ASP A 127 15.78 2.11 -3.82
C ASP A 127 16.18 0.63 -3.96
N LYS A 128 16.56 -0.02 -2.85
CA LYS A 128 17.10 -1.37 -2.85
C LYS A 128 16.30 -2.35 -2.00
N SER A 129 15.26 -1.93 -1.29
CA SER A 129 14.49 -2.82 -0.42
C SER A 129 13.01 -2.46 -0.37
N GLY A 130 12.20 -3.49 -0.18
CA GLY A 130 10.74 -3.38 -0.04
C GLY A 130 10.21 -4.44 0.91
N PHE A 131 9.05 -4.14 1.47
CA PHE A 131 8.37 -4.99 2.44
C PHE A 131 6.89 -5.09 2.07
N SER A 132 6.26 -6.22 2.37
CA SER A 132 4.81 -6.34 2.29
C SER A 132 4.25 -7.14 3.44
N PHE A 133 3.00 -6.80 3.77
CA PHE A 133 2.16 -7.56 4.67
C PHE A 133 0.83 -7.82 3.97
N GLY A 134 0.25 -9.00 4.16
CA GLY A 134 -1.10 -9.24 3.68
C GLY A 134 -1.81 -10.39 4.35
N VAL A 135 -3.13 -10.29 4.31
CA VAL A 135 -4.09 -11.23 4.87
C VAL A 135 -4.84 -11.87 3.71
N THR A 136 -4.59 -13.16 3.51
CA THR A 136 -5.20 -13.92 2.42
C THR A 136 -5.89 -15.15 2.97
N THR A 137 -7.20 -15.27 2.74
CA THR A 137 -7.94 -16.50 3.07
C THR A 137 -7.72 -17.47 1.93
N LYS A 138 -7.31 -18.70 2.18
CA LYS A 138 -7.11 -19.73 1.16
C LYS A 138 -7.91 -20.98 1.52
N ALA A 139 -8.37 -21.71 0.51
CA ALA A 139 -9.15 -22.93 0.58
C ALA A 139 -8.83 -23.77 -0.67
N TYR A 140 -8.40 -24.99 -0.45
CA TYR A 140 -7.99 -25.92 -1.49
C TYR A 140 -8.80 -27.20 -1.33
N ALA A 141 -9.14 -27.86 -2.43
CA ALA A 141 -9.58 -29.24 -2.42
C ALA A 141 -8.95 -29.99 -3.59
N LYS A 142 -8.53 -31.22 -3.34
CA LYS A 142 -8.05 -32.14 -4.36
C LYS A 142 -8.70 -33.51 -4.16
N VAL A 143 -8.93 -34.17 -5.28
CA VAL A 143 -9.10 -35.61 -5.38
C VAL A 143 -8.10 -36.07 -6.44
N SER A 144 -7.36 -37.14 -6.16
CA SER A 144 -6.34 -37.65 -7.06
C SER A 144 -6.33 -39.16 -7.10
N ASN A 145 -6.01 -39.71 -8.28
CA ASN A 145 -5.81 -41.13 -8.48
C ASN A 145 -7.05 -41.97 -8.13
N LEU A 146 -8.25 -41.45 -8.40
CA LEU A 146 -9.50 -42.14 -8.11
C LEU A 146 -9.91 -43.00 -9.33
N PRO A 147 -9.99 -44.33 -9.22
CA PRO A 147 -10.40 -45.19 -10.33
C PRO A 147 -11.85 -44.93 -10.77
N GLU A 148 -12.12 -45.10 -12.07
CA GLU A 148 -13.48 -45.00 -12.62
C GLU A 148 -14.45 -45.99 -11.97
N ALA A 149 -13.99 -47.24 -11.79
CA ALA A 149 -14.78 -48.28 -11.13
C ALA A 149 -15.18 -47.87 -9.72
N ALA A 150 -14.27 -47.27 -8.94
CA ALA A 150 -14.59 -46.79 -7.60
C ALA A 150 -15.65 -45.69 -7.61
N ILE A 151 -15.55 -44.74 -8.55
CA ILE A 151 -16.57 -43.71 -8.73
C ILE A 151 -17.90 -44.37 -9.08
N LYS A 152 -17.93 -45.29 -10.04
CA LYS A 152 -19.16 -45.96 -10.47
C LYS A 152 -19.76 -46.93 -9.43
N THR A 153 -18.99 -47.38 -8.46
CA THR A 153 -19.51 -48.14 -7.31
C THR A 153 -20.35 -47.26 -6.38
N PHE A 154 -19.94 -46.01 -6.15
CA PHE A 154 -20.56 -45.14 -5.13
C PHE A 154 -21.41 -44.00 -5.72
N LEU A 155 -21.01 -43.44 -6.87
CA LEU A 155 -21.65 -42.32 -7.54
C LEU A 155 -22.68 -42.85 -8.55
N GLN A 156 -23.95 -42.58 -8.25
CA GLN A 156 -25.09 -42.79 -9.16
C GLN A 156 -25.02 -41.73 -10.28
N ASP A 157 -25.28 -42.13 -11.53
CA ASP A 157 -25.16 -41.28 -12.72
C ASP A 157 -25.73 -39.86 -12.51
N LEU A 158 -25.06 -38.87 -13.11
CA LEU A 158 -25.54 -37.47 -13.12
C LEU A 158 -26.83 -37.28 -13.93
N ASP A 159 -27.20 -38.26 -14.77
CA ASP A 159 -28.43 -38.27 -15.57
C ASP A 159 -29.46 -39.24 -14.97
N SER A 160 -30.65 -38.73 -14.66
CA SER A 160 -31.93 -39.39 -14.40
C SER A 160 -31.96 -40.74 -13.63
N VAL A 161 -32.72 -40.73 -12.54
CA VAL A 161 -33.04 -41.83 -11.64
C VAL A 161 -33.49 -43.09 -12.40
N GLY A 162 -32.58 -44.05 -12.64
CA GLY A 162 -32.89 -45.32 -13.29
C GLY A 162 -31.75 -46.34 -13.39
N TYR A 163 -30.49 -45.90 -13.36
CA TYR A 163 -29.32 -46.74 -13.75
C TYR A 163 -28.42 -47.22 -12.60
N VAL A 164 -28.80 -46.97 -11.34
CA VAL A 164 -27.98 -47.26 -10.13
C VAL A 164 -27.39 -48.68 -10.14
N LYS A 165 -28.21 -49.67 -10.50
CA LYS A 165 -27.84 -51.08 -10.41
C LYS A 165 -27.07 -51.59 -11.62
N GLU A 166 -27.19 -50.96 -12.80
CA GLU A 166 -26.53 -51.45 -14.02
C GLU A 166 -24.99 -51.29 -13.93
N ASN A 167 -24.52 -50.16 -13.38
CA ASN A 167 -23.08 -49.96 -13.17
C ASN A 167 -22.52 -50.91 -12.12
N GLN A 168 -23.26 -51.15 -11.03
CA GLN A 168 -22.87 -52.11 -9.99
C GLN A 168 -22.85 -53.55 -10.55
N GLU A 169 -23.87 -53.93 -11.32
CA GLU A 169 -23.93 -55.22 -12.03
C GLU A 169 -22.72 -55.45 -12.94
N ARG A 170 -22.30 -54.41 -13.68
CA ARG A 170 -21.12 -54.47 -14.56
C ARG A 170 -19.79 -54.60 -13.80
N LEU A 171 -19.74 -54.19 -12.54
CA LEU A 171 -18.55 -54.24 -11.70
C LEU A 171 -18.54 -55.46 -10.77
N LEU A 172 -19.56 -56.32 -10.80
CA LEU A 172 -19.63 -57.53 -9.97
C LEU A 172 -18.41 -58.42 -10.20
N GLY A 173 -17.81 -58.87 -9.10
CA GLY A 173 -16.60 -59.69 -9.11
C GLY A 173 -15.32 -58.92 -9.42
N GLN A 174 -15.39 -57.63 -9.79
CA GLN A 174 -14.20 -56.82 -10.05
C GLN A 174 -13.56 -56.34 -8.74
N THR A 175 -12.25 -56.54 -8.63
CA THR A 175 -11.43 -55.96 -7.57
C THR A 175 -11.04 -54.53 -7.91
N ILE A 176 -11.32 -53.61 -7.00
CA ILE A 176 -11.08 -52.18 -7.13
C ILE A 176 -10.01 -51.78 -6.12
N ASN A 177 -8.89 -51.27 -6.64
CA ASN A 177 -7.74 -50.85 -5.84
C ASN A 177 -7.73 -49.32 -5.66
N LEU A 178 -7.84 -48.88 -4.41
CA LEU A 178 -7.76 -47.48 -3.99
C LEU A 178 -6.41 -47.12 -3.36
N SER A 179 -5.43 -48.02 -3.32
CA SER A 179 -4.11 -47.81 -2.71
C SER A 179 -3.34 -46.61 -3.30
N LYS A 180 -3.78 -46.07 -4.44
CA LYS A 180 -3.24 -44.83 -5.02
C LYS A 180 -4.09 -43.58 -4.81
N ALA A 181 -5.35 -43.74 -4.42
CA ALA A 181 -6.30 -42.65 -4.25
C ALA A 181 -5.94 -41.76 -3.06
N GLY A 182 -6.29 -40.48 -3.18
CA GLY A 182 -6.20 -39.54 -2.08
C GLY A 182 -7.08 -38.33 -2.30
N ALA A 183 -7.64 -37.83 -1.21
CA ALA A 183 -8.41 -36.59 -1.19
C ALA A 183 -7.88 -35.69 -0.08
N ALA A 184 -7.86 -34.38 -0.29
CA ALA A 184 -7.51 -33.44 0.76
C ALA A 184 -8.19 -32.10 0.52
N THR A 185 -8.70 -31.50 1.58
CA THR A 185 -9.20 -30.13 1.60
C THR A 185 -8.58 -29.37 2.76
N LEU A 186 -8.17 -28.14 2.50
CA LEU A 186 -7.49 -27.30 3.48
C LEU A 186 -7.92 -25.85 3.28
N ALA A 187 -8.58 -25.28 4.27
CA ALA A 187 -8.88 -23.87 4.36
C ALA A 187 -8.14 -23.22 5.53
N TYR A 188 -7.53 -22.06 5.30
CA TYR A 188 -6.74 -21.34 6.28
C TYR A 188 -6.69 -19.84 5.97
N GLN A 189 -6.61 -19.04 7.03
CA GLN A 189 -6.25 -17.63 6.94
C GLN A 189 -4.73 -17.51 6.98
N GLN A 190 -4.12 -16.97 5.94
CA GLN A 190 -2.69 -16.71 5.85
C GLN A 190 -2.39 -15.24 6.18
N TYR A 191 -1.52 -15.02 7.15
CA TYR A 191 -0.90 -13.74 7.44
C TYR A 191 0.53 -13.80 6.90
N SER A 192 0.79 -13.08 5.82
CA SER A 192 2.05 -13.15 5.09
C SER A 192 2.86 -11.89 5.31
N LEU A 193 4.12 -12.07 5.68
CA LEU A 193 5.12 -11.03 5.86
C LEU A 193 6.25 -11.28 4.87
N LYS A 194 6.58 -10.32 4.02
CA LYS A 194 7.64 -10.48 3.01
C LYS A 194 8.58 -9.30 3.01
N TYR A 195 9.84 -9.59 2.75
CA TYR A 195 10.90 -8.60 2.63
C TYR A 195 11.78 -8.96 1.43
N ALA A 196 12.14 -7.99 0.62
CA ALA A 196 13.05 -8.18 -0.49
C ALA A 196 14.10 -7.09 -0.54
N PHE A 197 15.26 -7.45 -1.07
CA PHE A 197 16.38 -6.54 -1.21
C PHE A 197 17.22 -6.84 -2.46
N VAL A 198 17.92 -5.83 -2.94
CA VAL A 198 18.84 -5.90 -4.08
C VAL A 198 20.20 -6.35 -3.59
N VAL A 199 20.69 -7.48 -4.11
CA VAL A 199 22.00 -8.06 -3.78
C VAL A 199 23.09 -7.49 -4.68
N LYS A 200 22.78 -7.29 -5.96
CA LYS A 200 23.74 -6.81 -6.97
C LYS A 200 23.06 -5.80 -7.88
N ASP A 201 23.67 -4.63 -8.03
CA ASP A 201 23.34 -3.63 -9.06
C ASP A 201 24.67 -3.13 -9.65
N LYS A 202 25.20 -3.83 -10.66
CA LYS A 202 26.49 -3.49 -11.30
C LYS A 202 26.41 -3.66 -12.82
N ARG A 203 26.79 -2.59 -13.54
CA ARG A 203 26.83 -2.56 -15.02
C ARG A 203 25.51 -3.01 -15.65
N LYS A 204 25.46 -4.22 -16.21
CA LYS A 204 24.29 -4.80 -16.89
C LYS A 204 23.56 -5.83 -16.05
N GLU A 205 24.04 -6.11 -14.85
CA GLU A 205 23.53 -7.20 -14.01
C GLU A 205 22.81 -6.65 -12.80
N PHE A 206 21.59 -7.13 -12.59
CA PHE A 206 20.80 -6.80 -11.43
C PHE A 206 20.22 -8.05 -10.78
N ILE A 207 20.47 -8.24 -9.49
CA ILE A 207 20.03 -9.41 -8.72
C ILE A 207 19.27 -8.93 -7.49
N LYS A 208 18.08 -9.48 -7.30
CA LYS A 208 17.25 -9.25 -6.12
C LYS A 208 16.80 -10.56 -5.51
N VAL A 209 16.71 -10.58 -4.19
CA VAL A 209 16.28 -11.73 -3.38
C VAL A 209 15.12 -11.30 -2.50
N GLY A 210 14.17 -12.20 -2.31
CA GLY A 210 13.02 -12.01 -1.43
C GLY A 210 12.84 -13.18 -0.50
N LEU A 211 12.44 -12.87 0.72
CA LEU A 211 12.13 -13.81 1.79
C LEU A 211 10.72 -13.51 2.29
N GLY A 212 10.01 -14.54 2.72
CA GLY A 212 8.68 -14.41 3.29
C GLY A 212 8.42 -15.43 4.37
N LEU A 213 7.64 -15.01 5.36
CA LEU A 213 7.15 -15.81 6.47
C LEU A 213 5.63 -15.72 6.50
N ASP A 214 4.99 -16.88 6.56
CA ASP A 214 3.54 -16.98 6.65
C ASP A 214 3.14 -17.58 8.00
N TYR A 215 2.15 -16.97 8.65
CA TYR A 215 1.42 -17.57 9.76
C TYR A 215 0.06 -18.04 9.25
N ASN A 216 -0.17 -19.35 9.30
CA ASN A 216 -1.37 -19.97 8.77
C ASN A 216 -2.30 -20.37 9.92
N LEU A 217 -3.48 -19.77 9.99
CA LEU A 217 -4.53 -20.12 10.93
C LEU A 217 -5.52 -21.06 10.24
N GLY A 218 -5.63 -22.29 10.72
CA GLY A 218 -6.51 -23.30 10.14
C GLY A 218 -7.99 -22.96 10.35
N LEU A 219 -8.76 -22.93 9.26
CA LEU A 219 -10.20 -22.72 9.25
C LEU A 219 -10.95 -24.04 9.06
N TYR A 220 -10.46 -24.91 8.19
CA TYR A 220 -10.99 -26.24 7.95
C TYR A 220 -9.90 -27.14 7.38
N GLY A 221 -9.96 -28.44 7.68
CA GLY A 221 -9.03 -29.40 7.13
C GLY A 221 -9.69 -30.77 7.10
N ALA A 222 -9.55 -31.49 5.99
CA ALA A 222 -9.86 -32.90 5.93
C ALA A 222 -8.97 -33.59 4.89
N TYR A 223 -8.62 -34.84 5.12
CA TYR A 223 -7.92 -35.65 4.13
C TYR A 223 -8.29 -37.12 4.24
N PHE A 224 -8.19 -37.80 3.10
CA PHE A 224 -8.20 -39.24 2.95
C PHE A 224 -6.89 -39.66 2.31
N LYS A 225 -6.15 -40.52 2.99
CA LYS A 225 -4.90 -41.11 2.52
C LYS A 225 -5.06 -42.62 2.54
N SER A 226 -5.08 -43.23 1.36
CA SER A 226 -5.01 -44.68 1.23
C SER A 226 -3.55 -45.12 1.09
N ASN A 227 -3.14 -46.08 1.93
CA ASN A 227 -1.85 -46.77 1.80
C ASN A 227 -2.07 -48.09 1.06
N ASP A 228 -3.04 -48.89 1.53
CA ASP A 228 -3.47 -50.13 0.91
C ASP A 228 -4.96 -50.37 1.14
N VAL A 229 -5.78 -50.01 0.16
CA VAL A 229 -7.23 -50.21 0.22
C VAL A 229 -7.67 -50.94 -1.03
N GLU A 230 -8.26 -52.11 -0.83
CA GLU A 230 -8.79 -52.94 -1.90
C GLU A 230 -10.13 -53.52 -1.48
N PHE A 231 -11.12 -53.38 -2.36
CA PHE A 231 -12.42 -53.99 -2.18
C PHE A 231 -12.89 -54.64 -3.47
N GLN A 232 -13.73 -55.66 -3.33
CA GLN A 232 -14.35 -56.36 -4.43
C GLN A 232 -15.87 -56.28 -4.27
N LEU A 233 -16.56 -55.87 -5.33
CA LEU A 233 -18.02 -55.87 -5.34
C LEU A 233 -18.51 -57.33 -5.44
N SER A 234 -19.01 -57.89 -4.34
CA SER A 234 -19.43 -59.30 -4.25
C SER A 234 -20.93 -59.49 -4.46
N GLY A 235 -21.70 -58.41 -4.34
CA GLY A 235 -23.13 -58.30 -4.67
C GLY A 235 -23.44 -56.84 -5.02
N ILE A 236 -24.66 -56.57 -5.50
CA ILE A 236 -25.06 -55.22 -5.97
C ILE A 236 -24.90 -54.17 -4.86
N ASP A 237 -25.20 -54.56 -3.62
CA ASP A 237 -25.14 -53.76 -2.39
C ASP A 237 -24.12 -54.31 -1.36
N THR A 238 -23.23 -55.20 -1.79
CA THR A 238 -22.33 -55.94 -0.90
C THR A 238 -20.87 -55.81 -1.35
N LEU A 239 -20.03 -55.23 -0.48
CA LEU A 239 -18.61 -55.01 -0.71
C LEU A 239 -17.79 -55.96 0.16
N LYS A 240 -16.90 -56.74 -0.43
CA LYS A 240 -15.86 -57.47 0.30
C LYS A 240 -14.61 -56.61 0.39
N VAL A 241 -14.27 -56.15 1.59
CA VAL A 241 -13.07 -55.36 1.83
C VAL A 241 -11.91 -56.33 2.08
N ASN A 242 -10.97 -56.40 1.13
CA ASN A 242 -9.80 -57.27 1.19
C ASN A 242 -8.67 -56.66 2.02
N SER A 243 -8.42 -55.35 1.85
CA SER A 243 -7.45 -54.57 2.62
C SER A 243 -7.97 -53.15 2.88
N ALA A 244 -7.57 -52.56 4.01
CA ALA A 244 -8.08 -51.26 4.46
C ALA A 244 -7.07 -50.48 5.32
N ASP A 245 -5.82 -50.37 4.87
CA ASP A 245 -4.83 -49.48 5.46
C ASP A 245 -5.03 -48.05 4.94
N MET A 246 -5.63 -47.21 5.79
CA MET A 246 -5.96 -45.83 5.44
C MET A 246 -5.97 -44.89 6.64
N GLU A 247 -5.75 -43.61 6.35
CA GLU A 247 -5.95 -42.52 7.29
C GLU A 247 -7.06 -41.58 6.79
N ILE A 248 -8.00 -41.29 7.66
CA ILE A 248 -9.07 -40.32 7.44
C ILE A 248 -8.97 -39.27 8.54
N ALA A 249 -8.85 -38.01 8.18
CA ALA A 249 -8.84 -36.92 9.15
C ALA A 249 -9.78 -35.81 8.70
N TYR A 250 -10.45 -35.17 9.64
CA TYR A 250 -11.37 -34.09 9.35
C TYR A 250 -11.60 -33.19 10.57
N VAL A 251 -12.03 -31.96 10.29
CA VAL A 251 -12.66 -31.08 11.28
C VAL A 251 -14.15 -31.31 11.18
N ASP A 252 -14.81 -31.55 12.31
CA ASP A 252 -16.25 -31.74 12.39
C ASP A 252 -16.99 -30.49 11.87
N PRO A 253 -17.82 -30.62 10.83
CA PRO A 253 -18.63 -29.51 10.31
C PRO A 253 -19.61 -28.94 11.35
N ALA A 254 -20.12 -29.76 12.28
CA ALA A 254 -21.04 -29.28 13.32
C ALA A 254 -20.36 -28.23 14.22
N TYR A 255 -19.05 -28.37 14.45
CA TYR A 255 -18.25 -27.39 15.18
C TYR A 255 -18.08 -26.06 14.43
N LEU A 256 -18.26 -26.03 13.11
CA LEU A 256 -18.25 -24.80 12.32
C LEU A 256 -19.63 -24.13 12.27
N ALA A 257 -20.71 -24.93 12.32
CA ALA A 257 -22.09 -24.45 12.26
C ALA A 257 -22.64 -23.93 13.60
N ASP A 258 -21.91 -24.11 14.70
CA ASP A 258 -22.34 -23.68 16.04
C ASP A 258 -22.54 -22.15 16.12
N PRO A 259 -23.78 -21.66 16.33
CA PRO A 259 -24.10 -20.23 16.40
C PRO A 259 -23.54 -19.53 17.66
N ALA A 260 -23.09 -20.29 18.66
CA ALA A 260 -22.46 -19.74 19.86
C ALA A 260 -21.05 -19.21 19.59
N ARG A 261 -20.43 -19.56 18.46
CA ARG A 261 -19.06 -19.15 18.14
C ARG A 261 -18.94 -17.64 17.97
N ARG A 262 -17.78 -17.13 18.39
CA ARG A 262 -17.41 -15.71 18.29
C ARG A 262 -16.10 -15.58 17.51
N LEU A 263 -15.83 -14.37 17.01
CA LEU A 263 -14.59 -14.08 16.27
C LEU A 263 -13.33 -14.47 17.08
N ASN A 264 -13.37 -14.29 18.40
CA ASN A 264 -12.27 -14.63 19.30
C ASN A 264 -11.96 -16.14 19.35
N ASP A 265 -12.92 -17.02 19.04
CA ASP A 265 -12.69 -18.47 19.00
C ASP A 265 -11.77 -18.89 17.84
N TYR A 266 -11.65 -18.06 16.81
CA TYR A 266 -10.72 -18.31 15.71
C TYR A 266 -9.28 -17.96 16.09
N PHE A 267 -9.06 -17.00 17.00
CA PHE A 267 -7.73 -16.51 17.36
C PHE A 267 -7.24 -17.01 18.74
N GLY A 268 -8.17 -17.37 19.63
CA GLY A 268 -7.92 -17.75 21.02
C GLY A 268 -7.59 -19.23 21.23
N LYS A 269 -7.91 -19.74 22.42
CA LYS A 269 -7.62 -21.13 22.83
C LYS A 269 -8.45 -22.18 22.07
N SER A 270 -9.61 -21.79 21.54
CA SER A 270 -10.54 -22.65 20.79
C SER A 270 -10.20 -22.81 19.31
N ARG A 271 -9.11 -22.19 18.84
CA ARG A 271 -8.71 -22.24 17.42
C ARG A 271 -8.53 -23.67 16.93
N LEU A 272 -8.85 -23.91 15.66
CA LEU A 272 -8.80 -25.25 15.05
C LEU A 272 -7.38 -25.71 14.74
N GLY A 273 -6.58 -24.83 14.13
CA GLY A 273 -5.22 -25.17 13.76
C GLY A 273 -4.33 -23.95 13.58
N ARG A 274 -3.02 -24.20 13.63
CA ARG A 274 -1.99 -23.18 13.36
C ARG A 274 -0.81 -23.79 12.65
N GLY A 275 -0.09 -23.00 11.88
CA GLY A 275 1.19 -23.41 11.32
C GLY A 275 1.94 -22.25 10.68
N LEU A 276 3.05 -22.60 10.06
CA LEU A 276 4.00 -21.67 9.49
C LEU A 276 4.28 -22.04 8.03
N GLY A 277 4.62 -21.04 7.23
CA GLY A 277 5.11 -21.19 5.87
C GLY A 277 6.30 -20.29 5.58
N ILE A 278 7.13 -20.68 4.63
CA ILE A 278 8.30 -19.94 4.18
C ILE A 278 8.20 -19.72 2.67
N ASN A 279 8.59 -18.54 2.22
CA ASN A 279 8.70 -18.17 0.82
C ASN A 279 10.11 -17.66 0.54
N VAL A 280 10.72 -18.12 -0.54
CA VAL A 280 12.04 -17.64 -0.99
C VAL A 280 11.99 -17.40 -2.49
N GLY A 281 12.59 -16.31 -2.94
CA GLY A 281 12.65 -15.98 -4.35
C GLY A 281 13.92 -15.25 -4.74
N ILE A 282 14.31 -15.43 -5.99
CA ILE A 282 15.41 -14.72 -6.62
C ILE A 282 14.98 -14.28 -8.02
N VAL A 283 15.46 -13.11 -8.44
CA VAL A 283 15.30 -12.61 -9.80
C VAL A 283 16.65 -12.07 -10.26
N TYR A 284 17.04 -12.48 -11.46
CA TYR A 284 18.14 -11.91 -12.22
C TYR A 284 17.58 -11.13 -13.40
N GLU A 285 18.04 -9.90 -13.59
CA GLU A 285 17.66 -9.06 -14.72
C GLU A 285 18.91 -8.61 -15.48
N HIS A 286 18.87 -8.71 -16.80
CA HIS A 286 19.84 -8.06 -17.66
C HIS A 286 19.35 -6.66 -18.01
N ARG A 287 20.23 -5.65 -17.83
CA ARG A 287 19.90 -4.23 -17.97
C ARG A 287 20.95 -3.54 -18.83
N PRO A 288 20.87 -3.63 -20.18
CA PRO A 288 21.93 -3.15 -21.07
C PRO A 288 22.18 -1.64 -20.94
N ASN A 289 21.10 -0.87 -20.72
CA ASN A 289 21.12 0.59 -20.65
C ASN A 289 20.97 1.13 -19.22
N SER A 290 21.68 0.54 -18.25
CA SER A 290 21.52 0.93 -16.83
C SER A 290 21.80 2.40 -16.51
N LYS A 291 22.63 3.09 -17.32
CA LYS A 291 22.89 4.53 -17.20
C LYS A 291 21.70 5.40 -17.62
N ALA A 292 20.93 4.98 -18.62
CA ALA A 292 19.78 5.76 -19.13
C ALA A 292 18.67 5.93 -18.08
N TYR A 293 18.63 5.02 -17.09
CA TYR A 293 17.66 5.06 -16.00
C TYR A 293 18.20 5.70 -14.72
N LYS A 294 19.39 6.30 -14.76
CA LYS A 294 19.98 7.03 -13.64
C LYS A 294 20.10 8.49 -14.03
N TYR A 295 19.55 9.38 -13.20
CA TYR A 295 19.62 10.83 -13.42
C TYR A 295 20.09 11.49 -12.13
N LYS A 296 20.75 12.64 -12.26
CA LYS A 296 21.24 13.41 -11.13
C LYS A 296 20.29 14.58 -10.93
N MET A 297 19.80 14.75 -9.72
CA MET A 297 18.89 15.84 -9.34
C MET A 297 19.07 16.12 -7.85
N ASP A 298 18.93 17.36 -7.42
CA ASP A 298 19.06 17.76 -6.01
C ASP A 298 20.36 17.26 -5.33
N ARG A 299 21.47 17.25 -6.07
CA ARG A 299 22.78 16.72 -5.63
C ARG A 299 22.81 15.22 -5.32
N ARG A 300 21.78 14.46 -5.69
CA ARG A 300 21.68 13.00 -5.50
C ARG A 300 21.48 12.30 -6.85
N THR A 301 21.94 11.06 -6.93
CA THR A 301 21.66 10.20 -8.09
C THR A 301 20.39 9.42 -7.82
N HIS A 302 19.38 9.65 -8.65
CA HIS A 302 18.10 8.97 -8.62
C HIS A 302 18.06 7.86 -9.68
N VAL A 303 17.24 6.83 -9.43
CA VAL A 303 16.94 5.78 -10.40
C VAL A 303 15.49 5.96 -10.85
N ASP A 304 15.24 5.97 -12.16
CA ASP A 304 13.88 5.97 -12.69
C ASP A 304 13.21 4.61 -12.42
N ARG A 305 12.14 4.65 -11.65
CA ARG A 305 11.33 3.49 -11.25
C ARG A 305 9.96 3.48 -11.91
N SER A 306 9.65 4.49 -12.72
CA SER A 306 8.42 4.53 -13.51
C SER A 306 8.46 3.59 -14.71
N GLN A 307 9.64 3.08 -15.08
CA GLN A 307 9.85 2.24 -16.26
C GLN A 307 10.51 0.90 -15.93
N ASN A 308 10.30 -0.08 -16.81
CA ASN A 308 11.00 -1.36 -16.75
C ASN A 308 12.37 -1.23 -17.42
N LYS A 309 13.40 -1.64 -16.68
CA LYS A 309 14.81 -1.38 -17.00
C LYS A 309 15.50 -2.55 -17.71
N TYR A 310 14.87 -3.71 -17.74
CA TYR A 310 15.43 -4.94 -18.28
C TYR A 310 15.02 -5.16 -19.73
N ASP A 311 15.89 -5.82 -20.49
CA ASP A 311 15.55 -6.44 -21.76
C ASP A 311 15.05 -7.88 -21.53
N TRP A 312 15.68 -8.63 -20.64
CA TRP A 312 15.18 -9.90 -20.15
C TRP A 312 15.42 -10.10 -18.65
N LYS A 313 14.57 -10.93 -18.04
CA LYS A 313 14.73 -11.38 -16.65
C LYS A 313 14.42 -12.87 -16.52
N ILE A 314 15.11 -13.52 -15.58
CA ILE A 314 14.85 -14.89 -15.17
C ILE A 314 14.62 -14.89 -13.67
N ALA A 315 13.65 -15.68 -13.21
CA ALA A 315 13.28 -15.76 -11.81
C ALA A 315 13.03 -17.20 -11.39
N ALA A 316 13.33 -17.48 -10.12
CA ALA A 316 13.03 -18.73 -9.46
C ALA A 316 12.51 -18.44 -8.05
N SER A 317 11.56 -19.23 -7.57
CA SER A 317 11.03 -19.09 -6.21
C SER A 317 10.37 -20.37 -5.72
N ILE A 318 10.38 -20.55 -4.40
CA ILE A 318 9.61 -21.56 -3.69
C ILE A 318 8.63 -20.80 -2.79
N VAL A 319 7.34 -21.07 -2.94
CA VAL A 319 6.27 -20.38 -2.21
C VAL A 319 5.33 -21.37 -1.53
N ASP A 320 4.68 -20.92 -0.46
CA ASP A 320 3.75 -21.71 0.38
C ASP A 320 4.37 -23.01 0.92
N LEU A 321 5.69 -23.04 1.18
CA LEU A 321 6.35 -24.19 1.82
C LEU A 321 6.06 -24.16 3.33
N GLY A 322 5.06 -24.92 3.76
CA GLY A 322 4.57 -24.84 5.13
C GLY A 322 3.57 -25.92 5.51
N PHE A 323 2.91 -25.70 6.64
CA PHE A 323 1.92 -26.62 7.18
C PHE A 323 0.87 -25.89 8.00
N VAL A 324 -0.21 -26.60 8.33
CA VAL A 324 -1.22 -26.27 9.35
C VAL A 324 -1.40 -27.49 10.23
N ASN A 325 -1.20 -27.33 11.53
CA ASN A 325 -1.42 -28.38 12.51
C ASN A 325 -2.76 -28.15 13.22
N PHE A 326 -3.74 -28.99 12.92
CA PHE A 326 -5.04 -29.00 13.57
C PHE A 326 -4.96 -29.74 14.90
N LYS A 327 -5.38 -29.09 15.98
CA LYS A 327 -5.36 -29.65 17.33
C LYS A 327 -6.48 -29.03 18.16
N ASN A 328 -7.62 -29.71 18.18
CA ASN A 328 -8.76 -29.32 18.99
C ASN A 328 -9.57 -30.58 19.35
N PRO A 329 -9.52 -31.08 20.60
CA PRO A 329 -10.23 -32.28 21.03
C PRO A 329 -11.74 -32.27 20.78
N LYS A 330 -12.37 -31.09 20.72
CA LYS A 330 -13.82 -30.98 20.49
C LYS A 330 -14.19 -31.14 19.02
N ALA A 331 -13.31 -30.75 18.11
CA ALA A 331 -13.65 -30.55 16.70
C ALA A 331 -12.82 -31.38 15.72
N VAL A 332 -11.65 -31.86 16.13
CA VAL A 332 -10.69 -32.52 15.24
C VAL A 332 -10.75 -34.02 15.47
N ARG A 333 -10.84 -34.77 14.38
CA ARG A 333 -10.80 -36.24 14.38
C ARG A 333 -9.79 -36.73 13.34
N LYS A 334 -9.03 -37.75 13.70
CA LYS A 334 -8.19 -38.53 12.79
C LYS A 334 -8.36 -39.99 13.15
N LEU A 335 -8.82 -40.78 12.19
CA LEU A 335 -8.92 -42.23 12.25
C LEU A 335 -7.77 -42.83 11.43
N THR A 336 -6.98 -43.69 12.07
CA THR A 336 -6.01 -44.56 11.39
C THR A 336 -6.56 -45.97 11.45
N ILE A 337 -6.93 -46.49 10.29
CA ILE A 337 -7.58 -47.78 10.13
C ILE A 337 -6.53 -48.76 9.60
N GLY A 338 -6.36 -49.87 10.30
CA GLY A 338 -5.52 -50.98 9.87
C GLY A 338 -6.31 -52.00 9.05
N SER A 339 -5.61 -52.68 8.13
CA SER A 339 -6.22 -53.76 7.36
C SER A 339 -6.84 -54.84 8.25
N PRO A 340 -8.01 -55.38 7.86
CA PRO A 340 -8.64 -56.48 8.59
C PRO A 340 -7.80 -57.75 8.49
N ALA A 341 -7.91 -58.64 9.47
CA ALA A 341 -7.17 -59.92 9.49
C ALA A 341 -7.61 -60.87 8.35
N SER A 342 -8.84 -60.73 7.87
CA SER A 342 -9.40 -61.46 6.74
C SER A 342 -10.43 -60.59 6.00
N GLY A 343 -10.66 -60.88 4.72
CA GLY A 343 -11.63 -60.13 3.93
C GLY A 343 -13.00 -60.08 4.60
N THR A 344 -13.51 -58.87 4.84
CA THR A 344 -14.75 -58.64 5.61
C THR A 344 -15.83 -58.08 4.69
N ASN A 345 -17.04 -58.63 4.76
CA ASN A 345 -18.15 -58.16 3.93
C ASN A 345 -18.88 -57.01 4.62
N TRP A 346 -18.95 -55.88 3.94
CA TRP A 346 -19.92 -54.83 4.21
C TRP A 346 -21.17 -55.11 3.39
N ASN A 347 -22.15 -55.72 4.05
CA ASN A 347 -23.47 -55.93 3.47
C ASN A 347 -24.29 -54.64 3.60
N ASP A 348 -25.09 -54.32 2.59
CA ASP A 348 -25.95 -53.14 2.55
C ASP A 348 -25.16 -51.83 2.76
N PHE A 349 -24.17 -51.60 1.90
CA PHE A 349 -23.39 -50.36 1.96
C PHE A 349 -24.22 -49.11 1.63
N ASP A 350 -25.43 -49.28 1.08
CA ASP A 350 -26.41 -48.21 0.85
C ASP A 350 -26.89 -47.58 2.17
N VAL A 351 -26.75 -48.26 3.33
CA VAL A 351 -26.99 -47.65 4.65
C VAL A 351 -26.17 -46.37 4.85
N ALA A 352 -25.02 -46.22 4.17
CA ALA A 352 -24.24 -44.99 4.20
C ALA A 352 -25.01 -43.75 3.71
N ASP A 353 -26.04 -43.91 2.85
CA ASP A 353 -26.90 -42.80 2.41
C ASP A 353 -27.75 -42.22 3.55
N SER A 354 -27.95 -42.98 4.64
CA SER A 354 -28.76 -42.57 5.80
C SER A 354 -27.94 -41.90 6.92
N TRP A 355 -26.62 -41.82 6.77
CA TRP A 355 -25.75 -41.20 7.77
C TRP A 355 -25.97 -39.69 7.83
N ASN A 356 -26.26 -39.19 9.02
CA ASN A 356 -26.59 -37.78 9.28
C ASN A 356 -25.40 -36.98 9.79
N GLY A 357 -24.25 -37.62 10.01
CA GLY A 357 -23.06 -36.92 10.47
C GLY A 357 -21.84 -37.81 10.59
N VAL A 358 -20.76 -37.21 11.05
CA VAL A 358 -19.46 -37.87 11.23
C VAL A 358 -19.48 -38.93 12.34
N GLU A 359 -20.40 -38.82 13.30
CA GLU A 359 -20.58 -39.81 14.38
C GLU A 359 -21.07 -41.16 13.86
N ASP A 360 -21.89 -41.18 12.80
CA ASP A 360 -22.35 -42.41 12.16
C ASP A 360 -21.19 -43.12 11.46
N PHE A 361 -20.32 -42.36 10.78
CA PHE A 361 -19.11 -42.90 10.17
C PHE A 361 -18.13 -43.42 11.20
N ASP A 362 -17.88 -42.68 12.29
CA ASP A 362 -17.01 -43.13 13.37
C ASP A 362 -17.57 -44.42 13.99
N SER A 363 -18.87 -44.47 14.26
CA SER A 363 -19.55 -45.67 14.79
C SER A 363 -19.43 -46.86 13.83
N PHE A 364 -19.59 -46.63 12.52
CA PHE A 364 -19.36 -47.65 11.51
C PHE A 364 -17.90 -48.13 11.52
N ALA A 365 -16.93 -47.21 11.48
CA ALA A 365 -15.52 -47.55 11.39
C ALA A 365 -15.07 -48.41 12.58
N ASN A 366 -15.47 -48.05 13.80
CA ASN A 366 -15.14 -48.82 15.01
C ASN A 366 -15.86 -50.17 15.10
N LYS A 367 -17.02 -50.34 14.44
CA LYS A 367 -17.75 -51.62 14.39
C LYS A 367 -17.23 -52.53 13.29
N PHE A 368 -16.92 -51.96 12.12
CA PHE A 368 -16.57 -52.69 10.92
C PHE A 368 -15.08 -53.07 10.90
N PHE A 369 -14.20 -52.18 11.34
CA PHE A 369 -12.76 -52.44 11.39
C PHE A 369 -12.31 -52.81 12.81
N SER A 370 -11.50 -53.86 12.91
CA SER A 370 -11.00 -54.36 14.20
C SER A 370 -9.86 -53.51 14.80
N ASN A 371 -9.18 -52.69 13.98
CA ASN A 371 -8.07 -51.85 14.40
C ASN A 371 -8.27 -50.40 13.93
N VAL A 372 -8.87 -49.58 14.78
CA VAL A 372 -9.07 -48.14 14.54
C VAL A 372 -8.41 -47.36 15.66
N GLN A 373 -7.41 -46.56 15.32
CA GLN A 373 -6.79 -45.61 16.23
C GLN A 373 -7.38 -44.22 16.00
N GLN A 374 -7.76 -43.55 17.09
CA GLN A 374 -8.35 -42.22 17.04
C GLN A 374 -7.41 -41.18 17.66
N ASP A 375 -7.15 -40.09 16.94
CA ASP A 375 -6.44 -38.92 17.43
C ASP A 375 -7.29 -37.66 17.28
N SER A 376 -7.03 -36.68 18.14
CA SER A 376 -7.64 -35.35 18.09
C SER A 376 -6.73 -34.27 17.49
N SER A 377 -5.72 -34.70 16.75
CA SER A 377 -4.82 -33.80 16.04
C SER A 377 -4.29 -34.42 14.76
N PHE A 378 -4.13 -33.60 13.74
CA PHE A 378 -3.46 -33.98 12.50
C PHE A 378 -2.78 -32.77 11.87
N LYS A 379 -1.75 -33.03 11.07
CA LYS A 379 -1.02 -32.00 10.32
C LYS A 379 -1.39 -32.10 8.85
N MET A 380 -1.56 -30.96 8.20
CA MET A 380 -1.66 -30.87 6.75
C MET A 380 -0.59 -29.94 6.18
N PHE A 381 -0.07 -30.26 5.01
CA PHE A 381 0.90 -29.41 4.32
C PHE A 381 0.22 -28.46 3.33
N THR A 382 0.69 -27.21 3.32
CA THR A 382 0.25 -26.18 2.36
C THR A 382 0.76 -26.52 0.95
N PRO A 383 0.18 -25.96 -0.12
CA PRO A 383 0.51 -26.35 -1.50
C PRO A 383 1.83 -25.72 -1.98
N ALA A 384 2.93 -26.20 -1.41
CA ALA A 384 4.28 -25.74 -1.73
C ALA A 384 4.56 -25.88 -3.23
N THR A 385 5.03 -24.79 -3.87
CA THR A 385 5.22 -24.73 -5.32
C THR A 385 6.58 -24.12 -5.65
N LEU A 386 7.31 -24.77 -6.56
CA LEU A 386 8.47 -24.22 -7.25
C LEU A 386 7.99 -23.47 -8.50
N ASN A 387 8.36 -22.21 -8.59
CA ASN A 387 8.01 -21.30 -9.68
C ASN A 387 9.28 -20.88 -10.41
N LEU A 388 9.34 -21.14 -11.71
CA LEU A 388 10.37 -20.66 -12.63
C LEU A 388 9.72 -19.74 -13.65
N SER A 389 10.36 -18.62 -14.01
CA SER A 389 9.85 -17.74 -15.06
C SER A 389 10.94 -17.01 -15.80
N GLY A 390 10.71 -16.76 -17.08
CA GLY A 390 11.48 -15.85 -17.92
C GLY A 390 10.55 -14.79 -18.52
N ASP A 391 11.04 -13.58 -18.72
CA ASP A 391 10.29 -12.49 -19.35
C ASP A 391 11.22 -11.67 -20.24
N TYR A 392 10.81 -11.43 -21.49
CA TYR A 392 11.61 -10.75 -22.51
C TYR A 392 10.85 -9.58 -23.09
N LYS A 393 11.44 -8.39 -23.01
CA LYS A 393 10.98 -7.13 -23.59
C LYS A 393 11.59 -7.00 -25.00
N PHE A 394 10.83 -7.33 -26.02
CA PHE A 394 11.29 -7.26 -27.42
C PHE A 394 11.02 -5.90 -28.08
N ARG A 395 10.11 -5.10 -27.52
CA ARG A 395 9.81 -3.71 -27.90
C ARG A 395 9.32 -2.94 -26.68
N ASP A 396 9.34 -1.61 -26.72
CA ASP A 396 8.74 -0.82 -25.66
C ASP A 396 7.29 -1.21 -25.40
N ASN A 397 7.00 -1.44 -24.12
CA ASN A 397 5.70 -1.92 -23.59
C ASN A 397 5.25 -3.30 -24.09
N TRP A 398 6.02 -4.02 -24.91
CA TRP A 398 5.66 -5.36 -25.40
C TRP A 398 6.61 -6.42 -24.88
N TYR A 399 6.02 -7.46 -24.30
CA TYR A 399 6.72 -8.53 -23.60
C TYR A 399 6.22 -9.90 -24.05
N ILE A 400 7.10 -10.89 -23.95
CA ILE A 400 6.74 -12.30 -23.97
C ILE A 400 7.32 -12.96 -22.73
N SER A 401 6.44 -13.62 -21.97
CA SER A 401 6.81 -14.30 -20.73
C SER A 401 6.58 -15.79 -20.83
N ALA A 402 7.41 -16.57 -20.17
CA ALA A 402 7.25 -17.99 -19.97
C ALA A 402 7.34 -18.30 -18.47
N SER A 403 6.43 -19.12 -17.94
CA SER A 403 6.41 -19.51 -16.53
C SER A 403 6.10 -21.00 -16.38
N TYR A 404 6.76 -21.63 -15.42
CA TYR A 404 6.55 -23.02 -15.05
C TYR A 404 6.37 -23.12 -13.54
N SER A 405 5.21 -23.63 -13.13
CA SER A 405 4.90 -23.91 -11.73
C SER A 405 4.84 -25.42 -11.52
N GLN A 406 5.65 -25.92 -10.59
CA GLN A 406 5.72 -27.32 -10.20
C GLN A 406 5.34 -27.47 -8.73
N SER A 407 4.33 -28.27 -8.46
CA SER A 407 3.98 -28.61 -7.10
C SER A 407 5.05 -29.50 -6.46
N LEU A 408 5.46 -29.15 -5.25
CA LEU A 408 6.43 -29.88 -4.43
C LEU A 408 5.75 -30.89 -3.49
N THR A 409 4.43 -30.85 -3.39
CA THR A 409 3.66 -31.76 -2.53
C THR A 409 3.18 -33.00 -3.28
N SER A 410 3.14 -34.14 -2.59
CA SER A 410 2.73 -35.45 -3.15
C SER A 410 1.28 -35.47 -3.65
N SER A 411 0.96 -36.37 -4.59
CA SER A 411 -0.44 -36.64 -4.95
C SER A 411 -1.16 -37.39 -3.82
N LYS A 412 -0.47 -38.25 -3.08
CA LYS A 412 -1.01 -39.00 -1.93
C LYS A 412 -0.67 -38.31 -0.62
N GLY A 413 -1.54 -38.43 0.39
CA GLY A 413 -1.25 -38.00 1.75
C GLY A 413 -2.05 -36.79 2.22
N ASN A 414 -1.63 -36.27 3.37
CA ASN A 414 -2.25 -35.19 4.14
C ASN A 414 -1.93 -33.78 3.59
N ASN A 415 -1.72 -33.63 2.29
CA ASN A 415 -1.34 -32.36 1.69
C ASN A 415 -2.34 -31.96 0.60
N VAL A 416 -2.59 -30.67 0.45
CA VAL A 416 -3.21 -30.15 -0.77
C VAL A 416 -2.13 -30.00 -1.85
N LYS A 417 -2.54 -29.94 -3.12
CA LYS A 417 -1.60 -29.98 -4.26
C LYS A 417 -2.04 -29.03 -5.35
N MET A 418 -1.11 -28.23 -5.88
CA MET A 418 -1.34 -27.44 -7.09
C MET A 418 -1.05 -28.25 -8.36
N PRO A 419 -1.75 -27.96 -9.47
CA PRO A 419 -1.42 -28.56 -10.75
C PRO A 419 -0.09 -28.03 -11.29
N ASN A 420 0.70 -28.90 -11.91
CA ASN A 420 1.88 -28.45 -12.66
C ASN A 420 1.42 -27.76 -13.94
N VAL A 421 1.92 -26.56 -14.21
CA VAL A 421 1.57 -25.79 -15.41
C VAL A 421 2.75 -25.07 -16.01
N LEU A 422 2.83 -25.14 -17.33
CA LEU A 422 3.66 -24.30 -18.18
C LEU A 422 2.76 -23.26 -18.84
N SER A 423 3.15 -21.99 -18.83
CA SER A 423 2.42 -20.93 -19.54
C SER A 423 3.36 -20.02 -20.31
N ILE A 424 2.96 -19.64 -21.51
CA ILE A 424 3.60 -18.62 -22.34
C ILE A 424 2.58 -17.51 -22.57
N SER A 425 2.94 -16.27 -22.28
CA SER A 425 2.03 -15.13 -22.40
C SER A 425 2.69 -13.97 -23.10
N PRO A 426 2.29 -13.63 -24.34
CA PRO A 426 2.49 -12.29 -24.86
C PRO A 426 1.71 -11.28 -24.00
N ARG A 427 2.28 -10.09 -23.83
CA ARG A 427 1.72 -9.03 -22.99
C ARG A 427 2.07 -7.65 -23.52
N TYR A 428 1.08 -6.78 -23.57
CA TYR A 428 1.29 -5.33 -23.59
C TYR A 428 1.20 -4.82 -22.15
N GLU A 429 2.17 -4.02 -21.71
CA GLU A 429 2.26 -3.52 -20.35
C GLU A 429 2.69 -2.05 -20.33
N SER A 430 1.91 -1.21 -19.65
CA SER A 430 2.19 0.20 -19.37
C SER A 430 1.86 0.49 -17.90
N ARG A 431 2.08 1.73 -17.45
CA ARG A 431 1.74 2.14 -16.06
C ARG A 431 0.25 1.92 -15.74
N TRP A 432 -0.65 2.29 -16.65
CA TRP A 432 -2.10 2.29 -16.43
C TRP A 432 -2.85 1.13 -17.11
N LEU A 433 -2.27 0.48 -18.12
CA LEU A 433 -2.92 -0.60 -18.85
C LEU A 433 -1.97 -1.79 -19.01
N THR A 434 -2.45 -2.97 -18.64
CA THR A 434 -1.81 -4.26 -19.01
C THR A 434 -2.83 -5.14 -19.71
N ILE A 435 -2.46 -5.76 -20.82
CA ILE A 435 -3.25 -6.80 -21.51
C ILE A 435 -2.33 -7.99 -21.77
N ALA A 436 -2.70 -9.18 -21.31
CA ALA A 436 -1.94 -10.41 -21.52
C ALA A 436 -2.83 -11.55 -22.02
N LEU A 437 -2.28 -12.40 -22.89
CA LEU A 437 -2.97 -13.56 -23.47
C LEU A 437 -2.22 -14.86 -23.15
N PRO A 438 -2.33 -15.39 -21.92
CA PRO A 438 -1.61 -16.59 -21.52
C PRO A 438 -2.13 -17.83 -22.26
N LEU A 439 -1.24 -18.52 -22.94
CA LEU A 439 -1.40 -19.90 -23.37
C LEU A 439 -0.81 -20.80 -22.29
N SER A 440 -1.55 -21.79 -21.79
CA SER A 440 -1.08 -22.67 -20.72
C SER A 440 -1.34 -24.14 -20.99
N VAL A 441 -0.39 -24.98 -20.58
CA VAL A 441 -0.43 -26.44 -20.67
C VAL A 441 -0.43 -26.98 -19.26
N SER A 442 -1.45 -27.79 -18.93
CA SER A 442 -1.57 -28.43 -17.62
C SER A 442 -1.91 -29.91 -17.77
N ARG A 443 -1.34 -30.74 -16.90
CA ARG A 443 -1.57 -32.18 -16.86
C ARG A 443 -3.03 -32.57 -16.58
N TYR A 444 -3.83 -31.67 -16.01
CA TYR A 444 -5.19 -31.94 -15.55
C TYR A 444 -6.30 -31.38 -16.45
N TYR A 445 -5.94 -30.54 -17.43
CA TYR A 445 -6.86 -29.89 -18.37
C TYR A 445 -6.98 -30.65 -19.70
N ASN A 446 -7.73 -30.07 -20.66
CA ASN A 446 -7.38 -30.20 -22.08
C ASN A 446 -5.92 -29.75 -22.28
N VAL A 447 -5.19 -30.31 -23.25
CA VAL A 447 -3.72 -30.13 -23.33
C VAL A 447 -3.29 -28.65 -23.39
N VAL A 448 -4.11 -27.76 -23.96
CA VAL A 448 -3.80 -26.33 -24.11
C VAL A 448 -5.01 -25.48 -23.73
N ASN A 449 -4.80 -24.45 -22.90
CA ASN A 449 -5.80 -23.44 -22.53
C ASN A 449 -5.35 -22.06 -22.99
N LEU A 450 -6.30 -21.26 -23.50
CA LEU A 450 -6.12 -19.83 -23.77
C LEU A 450 -6.81 -19.04 -22.66
N GLY A 451 -6.10 -18.10 -22.06
CA GLY A 451 -6.63 -17.11 -21.12
C GLY A 451 -6.48 -15.68 -21.61
N ALA A 452 -7.05 -14.74 -20.86
CA ALA A 452 -6.81 -13.31 -21.02
C ALA A 452 -6.80 -12.62 -19.66
N TYR A 453 -5.98 -11.58 -19.55
CA TYR A 453 -5.85 -10.74 -18.36
C TYR A 453 -5.80 -9.28 -18.79
N VAL A 454 -6.57 -8.44 -18.11
CA VAL A 454 -6.59 -7.00 -18.31
C VAL A 454 -6.47 -6.30 -16.96
N ARG A 455 -5.56 -5.33 -16.86
CA ARG A 455 -5.48 -4.36 -15.75
C ARG A 455 -5.71 -2.97 -16.30
N GLY A 456 -6.75 -2.31 -15.83
CA GLY A 456 -7.07 -0.91 -16.13
C GLY A 456 -6.97 -0.08 -14.86
N GLY A 457 -5.86 0.63 -14.71
CA GLY A 457 -5.53 1.44 -13.54
C GLY A 457 -5.60 0.67 -12.24
N ILE A 458 -6.65 0.97 -11.46
CA ILE A 458 -6.89 0.40 -10.13
C ILE A 458 -7.63 -0.93 -10.17
N PHE A 459 -8.20 -1.34 -11.31
CA PHE A 459 -8.92 -2.60 -11.45
C PHE A 459 -8.15 -3.60 -12.29
N TYR A 460 -8.32 -4.88 -12.00
CA TYR A 460 -7.89 -5.95 -12.88
C TYR A 460 -8.94 -7.06 -12.95
N ILE A 461 -8.99 -7.76 -14.07
CA ILE A 461 -9.82 -8.94 -14.30
C ILE A 461 -9.10 -9.89 -15.27
N GLY A 462 -9.31 -11.19 -15.12
CA GLY A 462 -8.81 -12.17 -16.05
C GLY A 462 -9.36 -13.57 -15.83
N SER A 463 -8.99 -14.45 -16.74
CA SER A 463 -9.28 -15.87 -16.70
C SER A 463 -8.18 -16.61 -17.45
N ASP A 464 -7.68 -17.69 -16.87
CA ASP A 464 -6.67 -18.55 -17.49
C ASP A 464 -7.30 -19.67 -18.35
N ASN A 465 -8.64 -19.76 -18.43
CA ASN A 465 -9.38 -20.74 -19.24
C ASN A 465 -10.57 -20.10 -19.97
N LEU A 466 -10.30 -19.16 -20.87
CA LEU A 466 -11.30 -18.57 -21.76
C LEU A 466 -11.62 -19.44 -22.97
N GLY A 467 -10.68 -20.28 -23.43
CA GLY A 467 -10.90 -21.15 -24.59
C GLY A 467 -12.15 -22.05 -24.44
N GLY A 468 -12.36 -22.65 -23.26
CA GLY A 468 -13.55 -23.45 -22.99
C GLY A 468 -14.87 -22.65 -22.91
N PHE A 469 -14.79 -21.34 -22.66
CA PHE A 469 -15.96 -20.46 -22.43
C PHE A 469 -16.34 -19.67 -23.70
N LEU A 470 -15.36 -19.10 -24.41
CA LEU A 470 -15.59 -18.25 -25.57
C LEU A 470 -15.73 -19.03 -26.88
N THR A 471 -14.93 -20.08 -27.06
CA THR A 471 -14.84 -20.82 -28.34
C THR A 471 -15.25 -22.29 -28.24
N GLY A 472 -15.14 -22.89 -27.06
CA GLY A 472 -15.50 -24.29 -26.81
C GLY A 472 -17.01 -24.53 -26.67
N LYS A 473 -17.49 -25.65 -27.21
CA LYS A 473 -18.75 -26.29 -26.80
C LYS A 473 -18.57 -27.17 -25.56
N LYS A 474 -17.32 -27.39 -25.12
CA LYS A 474 -16.95 -28.31 -24.04
C LYS A 474 -15.93 -27.69 -23.11
N THR A 475 -16.14 -27.78 -21.79
CA THR A 475 -15.16 -27.36 -20.77
C THR A 475 -15.14 -28.31 -19.57
N ASN A 476 -13.98 -28.49 -18.95
CA ASN A 476 -13.81 -29.34 -17.76
C ASN A 476 -13.39 -28.52 -16.53
N GLY A 477 -13.52 -27.19 -16.61
CA GLY A 477 -13.12 -26.30 -15.54
C GLY A 477 -13.45 -24.84 -15.85
N ALA A 478 -13.43 -24.02 -14.80
CA ALA A 478 -13.68 -22.60 -14.86
C ALA A 478 -12.63 -21.86 -14.05
N ASN A 479 -12.20 -20.70 -14.57
CA ASN A 479 -11.32 -19.80 -13.85
C ASN A 479 -11.74 -18.36 -14.06
N ILE A 480 -11.76 -17.57 -12.99
CA ILE A 480 -11.97 -16.13 -13.04
C ILE A 480 -11.17 -15.49 -11.92
N TYR A 481 -10.66 -14.29 -12.14
CA TYR A 481 -10.08 -13.49 -11.10
C TYR A 481 -10.27 -12.02 -11.38
N ALA A 482 -10.51 -11.25 -10.32
CA ALA A 482 -10.55 -9.80 -10.42
C ALA A 482 -10.18 -9.18 -9.07
N GLY A 483 -9.94 -7.89 -9.08
CA GLY A 483 -9.66 -7.19 -7.85
C GLY A 483 -9.39 -5.72 -8.05
N PHE A 484 -9.15 -5.09 -6.91
CA PHE A 484 -8.91 -3.67 -6.77
C PHE A 484 -7.55 -3.45 -6.12
N ASN A 485 -6.70 -2.74 -6.84
CA ASN A 485 -5.40 -2.27 -6.40
C ASN A 485 -5.44 -0.75 -6.29
N TRP A 486 -5.04 -0.20 -5.15
CA TRP A 486 -4.75 1.22 -4.96
C TRP A 486 -3.24 1.45 -5.07
N PRO A 487 -2.71 1.86 -6.23
CA PRO A 487 -1.28 2.14 -6.41
C PRO A 487 -0.94 3.61 -6.20
N ILE A 488 0.21 3.85 -5.58
CA ILE A 488 0.95 5.11 -5.65
C ILE A 488 2.24 4.81 -6.40
N HIS A 489 2.31 5.28 -7.65
CA HIS A 489 3.45 5.03 -8.52
C HIS A 489 4.65 5.92 -8.19
N TYR A 490 5.85 5.47 -8.56
CA TYR A 490 6.96 6.39 -8.72
C TYR A 490 6.75 7.24 -9.97
N ASN A 491 7.00 8.54 -9.84
CA ASN A 491 7.18 9.44 -10.95
C ASN A 491 8.65 9.82 -11.01
N ARG A 492 9.17 10.06 -12.22
CA ARG A 492 10.43 10.77 -12.38
C ARG A 492 10.23 12.18 -11.80
N LEU A 493 11.20 12.68 -11.04
CA LEU A 493 11.16 14.06 -10.56
C LEU A 493 11.16 14.99 -11.77
N GLN A 494 10.31 16.01 -11.72
CA GLN A 494 10.20 17.03 -12.77
C GLN A 494 11.22 18.13 -12.50
N ASP A 495 11.70 18.71 -13.58
CA ASP A 495 12.78 19.69 -13.70
C ASP A 495 12.47 20.38 -15.02
N SER A 496 11.67 21.43 -14.92
CA SER A 496 10.96 22.06 -16.04
C SER A 496 11.88 22.91 -16.89
N ASP A 497 12.87 23.56 -16.27
CA ASP A 497 13.91 24.35 -16.93
C ASP A 497 15.20 23.56 -17.21
N GLY A 498 15.42 22.42 -16.54
CA GLY A 498 16.55 21.52 -16.81
C GLY A 498 17.84 21.86 -16.06
N ASP A 499 17.77 22.66 -15.00
CA ASP A 499 18.93 23.16 -14.26
C ASP A 499 19.54 22.13 -13.26
N GLY A 500 18.81 21.03 -13.02
CA GLY A 500 19.20 19.93 -12.14
C GLY A 500 18.73 20.06 -10.69
N VAL A 501 17.89 21.04 -10.37
CA VAL A 501 17.06 21.17 -9.18
C VAL A 501 15.65 20.68 -9.54
N SER A 502 15.02 19.92 -8.65
CA SER A 502 13.64 19.49 -8.90
C SER A 502 12.66 20.65 -8.72
N ASP A 503 11.59 20.71 -9.52
CA ASP A 503 10.53 21.74 -9.39
C ASP A 503 10.00 21.89 -7.95
N ASP A 504 9.92 20.78 -7.19
CA ASP A 504 9.48 20.77 -5.79
C ASP A 504 10.43 21.53 -4.84
N LYS A 505 11.68 21.73 -5.24
CA LYS A 505 12.74 22.43 -4.50
C LYS A 505 13.24 23.69 -5.20
N ASP A 506 12.83 23.89 -6.43
CA ASP A 506 13.19 25.03 -7.24
C ASP A 506 12.40 26.26 -6.80
N LYS A 507 13.10 27.36 -6.54
CA LYS A 507 12.46 28.65 -6.27
C LYS A 507 11.98 29.34 -7.55
N CYS A 508 12.57 29.00 -8.69
CA CYS A 508 12.32 29.58 -10.00
C CYS A 508 12.11 28.48 -11.09
N PRO A 509 11.07 27.62 -10.99
CA PRO A 509 10.94 26.41 -11.83
C PRO A 509 10.89 26.61 -13.36
N ASP A 510 10.68 27.84 -13.82
CA ASP A 510 10.56 28.19 -15.25
C ASP A 510 11.84 28.86 -15.79
N MET A 511 12.89 29.05 -14.97
CA MET A 511 14.09 29.81 -15.33
C MET A 511 15.35 29.15 -14.79
N GLU A 512 16.19 28.67 -15.71
CA GLU A 512 17.43 27.98 -15.36
C GLU A 512 18.28 28.76 -14.36
N GLY A 513 18.62 28.10 -13.25
CA GLY A 513 19.43 28.68 -12.21
C GLY A 513 20.54 27.78 -11.70
N SER A 514 21.18 28.23 -10.62
CA SER A 514 22.20 27.45 -9.96
C SER A 514 21.64 26.72 -8.74
N ARG A 515 22.22 25.56 -8.43
CA ARG A 515 21.96 24.87 -7.17
C ARG A 515 22.35 25.65 -5.90
N TYR A 516 23.07 26.77 -6.02
CA TYR A 516 23.46 27.63 -4.88
C TYR A 516 22.34 28.63 -4.55
N THR A 517 21.59 29.02 -5.57
CA THR A 517 20.45 29.93 -5.54
C THR A 517 19.10 29.19 -5.49
N ASN A 518 19.14 27.86 -5.32
CA ASN A 518 17.97 26.96 -5.34
C ASN A 518 17.18 27.06 -6.65
N GLY A 519 17.91 27.06 -7.75
CA GLY A 519 17.36 27.02 -9.11
C GLY A 519 16.95 28.37 -9.69
N CYS A 520 17.30 29.46 -9.01
CA CYS A 520 17.13 30.79 -9.59
C CYS A 520 18.38 31.28 -10.36
N PRO A 521 18.19 32.11 -11.40
CA PRO A 521 19.28 32.82 -12.07
C PRO A 521 20.16 33.63 -11.10
N ASP A 522 21.44 33.74 -11.46
CA ASP A 522 22.51 34.42 -10.74
C ASP A 522 23.42 35.03 -11.83
N SER A 523 23.15 36.27 -12.19
CA SER A 523 23.68 36.94 -13.38
C SER A 523 25.16 37.33 -13.22
N ASP A 524 25.61 37.63 -12.01
CA ASP A 524 27.00 38.02 -11.72
C ASP A 524 27.84 36.92 -11.02
N GLY A 525 27.20 35.83 -10.59
CA GLY A 525 27.85 34.62 -10.07
C GLY A 525 28.26 34.71 -8.60
N ASP A 526 27.67 35.61 -7.81
CA ASP A 526 28.03 35.84 -6.41
C ASP A 526 27.35 34.86 -5.42
N LYS A 527 26.45 33.99 -5.92
CA LYS A 527 25.63 32.99 -5.21
C LYS A 527 24.45 33.58 -4.45
N VAL A 528 24.06 34.81 -4.72
CA VAL A 528 22.75 35.40 -4.42
C VAL A 528 21.92 35.30 -5.69
N ALA A 529 20.62 35.02 -5.55
CA ALA A 529 19.75 34.92 -6.73
C ALA A 529 19.39 36.32 -7.20
N ASP A 530 19.23 36.56 -8.50
CA ASP A 530 18.86 37.89 -9.05
C ASP A 530 17.59 38.48 -8.39
N THR A 531 16.70 37.62 -7.90
CA THR A 531 15.47 38.02 -7.19
C THR A 531 15.71 38.45 -5.73
N ASP A 532 16.77 37.94 -5.12
CA ASP A 532 17.24 38.24 -3.77
C ASP A 532 18.41 39.27 -3.79
N ASP A 533 18.91 39.64 -4.97
CA ASP A 533 20.07 40.50 -5.20
C ASP A 533 19.67 41.97 -5.44
N LYS A 534 20.27 42.89 -4.67
CA LYS A 534 20.07 44.34 -4.84
C LYS A 534 20.92 44.92 -5.97
N CYS A 535 21.99 44.26 -6.36
CA CYS A 535 22.92 44.64 -7.41
C CYS A 535 23.17 43.47 -8.39
N PRO A 536 22.15 43.00 -9.16
CA PRO A 536 22.21 41.74 -9.91
C PRO A 536 23.29 41.60 -11.00
N ASN A 537 24.07 42.65 -11.27
CA ASN A 537 25.12 42.64 -12.29
C ASN A 537 26.52 42.88 -11.69
N ASP A 538 26.62 43.12 -10.38
CA ASP A 538 27.84 43.54 -9.71
C ASP A 538 28.08 42.62 -8.49
N PRO A 539 29.07 41.71 -8.54
CA PRO A 539 29.15 40.63 -7.58
C PRO A 539 29.43 41.12 -6.16
N GLY A 540 28.63 40.64 -5.20
CA GLY A 540 28.72 41.03 -3.80
C GLY A 540 28.77 39.86 -2.82
N LYS A 541 28.52 40.19 -1.55
CA LYS A 541 28.41 39.20 -0.47
C LYS A 541 26.94 39.05 -0.10
N LYS A 542 26.53 37.86 0.31
CA LYS A 542 25.18 37.63 0.85
C LYS A 542 24.80 38.56 2.02
N ARG A 543 25.78 39.03 2.81
CA ARG A 543 25.56 39.98 3.92
C ARG A 543 25.08 41.36 3.45
N THR A 544 25.45 41.73 2.23
CA THR A 544 25.13 43.01 1.57
C THR A 544 24.06 42.85 0.49
N PHE A 545 23.32 41.72 0.53
CA PHE A 545 22.28 41.39 -0.45
C PHE A 545 22.79 41.41 -1.89
N GLY A 546 24.01 40.91 -2.11
CA GLY A 546 24.61 40.77 -3.43
C GLY A 546 25.30 42.02 -3.98
N CYS A 547 25.35 43.12 -3.22
CA CYS A 547 26.11 44.30 -3.63
C CYS A 547 27.60 44.27 -3.24
N PRO A 548 28.50 44.85 -4.05
CA PRO A 548 29.90 45.07 -3.68
C PRO A 548 30.02 45.99 -2.47
N ASP A 549 30.99 45.70 -1.61
CA ASP A 549 31.25 46.35 -0.33
C ASP A 549 32.78 46.54 -0.22
N PRO A 550 33.33 47.59 -0.86
CA PRO A 550 34.77 47.76 -1.07
C PRO A 550 35.59 47.97 0.20
N ASP A 551 35.03 48.67 1.19
CA ASP A 551 35.67 48.99 2.47
C ASP A 551 35.31 47.99 3.60
N GLU A 552 34.40 47.06 3.32
CA GLU A 552 33.99 45.95 4.18
C GLU A 552 33.24 46.34 5.46
N ASP A 553 32.66 47.54 5.53
CA ASP A 553 31.91 48.05 6.68
C ASP A 553 30.50 47.43 6.83
N GLY A 554 30.02 46.80 5.75
CA GLY A 554 28.75 46.09 5.69
C GLY A 554 27.52 46.96 5.38
N LEU A 555 27.73 48.20 4.94
CA LEU A 555 26.75 49.07 4.30
C LEU A 555 27.03 49.13 2.79
N VAL A 556 25.99 49.40 2.00
CA VAL A 556 26.11 49.45 0.52
C VAL A 556 25.08 50.41 -0.07
N GLY A 557 25.40 50.96 -1.24
CA GLY A 557 24.47 51.74 -2.05
C GLY A 557 24.04 53.04 -1.36
N LYS A 558 22.75 53.19 -1.06
CA LYS A 558 22.22 54.42 -0.43
C LYS A 558 22.39 54.44 1.09
N ASP A 559 22.65 53.29 1.69
CA ASP A 559 22.81 53.16 3.14
C ASP A 559 24.25 53.50 3.58
N ASP A 560 25.15 53.69 2.61
CA ASP A 560 26.56 54.03 2.77
C ASP A 560 26.85 55.38 2.09
N LYS A 561 27.25 56.37 2.89
CA LYS A 561 27.63 57.71 2.43
C LYS A 561 29.08 57.79 1.96
N CYS A 562 29.94 56.86 2.36
CA CYS A 562 31.37 56.88 2.10
C CYS A 562 31.87 55.53 1.54
N PRO A 563 31.50 55.15 0.30
CA PRO A 563 31.64 53.77 -0.23
C PRO A 563 33.04 53.18 -0.37
N ASP A 564 34.08 53.98 -0.11
CA ASP A 564 35.49 53.61 -0.22
C ASP A 564 36.24 53.74 1.12
N LEU A 565 35.55 54.12 2.21
CA LEU A 565 36.15 54.44 3.50
C LEU A 565 35.33 53.84 4.63
N TYR A 566 35.92 52.85 5.31
CA TYR A 566 35.29 52.18 6.43
C TYR A 566 34.71 53.14 7.48
N GLY A 567 33.42 53.00 7.80
CA GLY A 567 32.75 53.72 8.88
C GLY A 567 31.74 52.87 9.63
N ASP A 568 31.26 53.40 10.76
CA ASP A 568 30.27 52.69 11.58
C ASP A 568 28.84 52.88 11.05
N LYS A 569 27.94 51.98 11.45
CA LYS A 569 26.51 52.09 11.09
C LYS A 569 25.84 53.34 11.64
N SER A 570 26.31 53.88 12.77
CA SER A 570 25.82 55.13 13.36
C SER A 570 26.10 56.33 12.46
N THR A 571 27.18 56.29 11.69
CA THR A 571 27.67 57.36 10.83
C THR A 571 27.36 57.11 9.36
N GLN A 572 26.50 56.12 9.07
CA GLN A 572 26.10 55.72 7.72
C GLN A 572 27.31 55.36 6.83
N GLY A 573 28.28 54.66 7.41
CA GLY A 573 29.44 54.13 6.67
C GLY A 573 30.60 55.11 6.50
N CYS A 574 30.53 56.29 7.13
CA CYS A 574 31.65 57.24 7.10
C CYS A 574 32.52 57.18 8.36
N PRO A 575 33.85 57.42 8.25
CA PRO A 575 34.74 57.55 9.40
C PRO A 575 34.32 58.66 10.35
N ASP A 576 34.46 58.40 11.65
CA ASP A 576 34.29 59.36 12.75
C ASP A 576 35.56 59.25 13.61
N SER A 577 36.48 60.18 13.38
CA SER A 577 37.85 60.11 13.90
C SER A 577 37.93 60.42 15.40
N ASP A 578 36.97 61.15 15.98
CA ASP A 578 36.94 61.52 17.40
C ASP A 578 35.81 60.87 18.22
N GLY A 579 34.88 60.19 17.55
CA GLY A 579 33.86 59.34 18.15
C GLY A 579 32.67 60.10 18.72
N ASP A 580 32.39 61.32 18.25
CA ASP A 580 31.29 62.15 18.75
C ASP A 580 29.91 61.83 18.13
N GLY A 581 29.89 60.96 17.12
CA GLY A 581 28.70 60.51 16.40
C GLY A 581 28.39 61.29 15.13
N ILE A 582 29.24 62.22 14.70
CA ILE A 582 29.18 62.94 13.43
C ILE A 582 30.37 62.51 12.57
N HIS A 583 30.13 62.09 11.33
CA HIS A 583 31.25 61.69 10.49
C HIS A 583 32.11 62.88 10.05
N ASP A 584 33.40 62.63 9.81
CA ASP A 584 34.42 63.66 9.52
C ASP A 584 34.03 64.63 8.40
N GLY A 585 33.24 64.18 7.41
CA GLY A 585 32.74 65.02 6.31
C GLY A 585 31.63 66.03 6.69
N ASP A 586 30.84 65.74 7.73
CA ASP A 586 29.78 66.61 8.25
C ASP A 586 30.23 67.36 9.53
N ASP A 587 31.34 66.92 10.15
CA ASP A 587 31.96 67.53 11.33
C ASP A 587 32.87 68.73 10.95
N LYS A 588 32.68 69.87 11.63
CA LYS A 588 33.53 71.05 11.48
C LYS A 588 34.84 70.94 12.24
N CYS A 589 34.93 70.06 13.23
CA CYS A 589 36.08 69.81 14.08
C CYS A 589 36.48 68.32 14.16
N PRO A 590 36.80 67.60 13.04
CA PRO A 590 36.91 66.14 12.94
C PRO A 590 37.93 65.40 13.82
N ASN A 591 38.67 66.09 14.68
CA ASN A 591 39.68 65.49 15.56
C ASN A 591 39.44 65.85 17.03
N ILE A 592 38.32 66.48 17.34
CA ILE A 592 37.99 67.03 18.66
C ILE A 592 36.49 66.85 18.91
N ALA A 593 36.15 65.79 19.64
CA ALA A 593 34.76 65.42 19.92
C ALA A 593 33.91 66.59 20.44
N GLY A 594 32.79 66.86 19.79
CA GLY A 594 31.88 67.94 20.12
C GLY A 594 30.42 67.50 20.24
N GLU A 595 29.52 68.47 20.41
CA GLU A 595 28.08 68.19 20.47
C GLU A 595 27.43 68.46 19.11
N LEU A 596 26.40 67.68 18.77
CA LEU A 596 25.60 67.86 17.54
C LEU A 596 25.10 69.30 17.36
N LYS A 597 24.76 69.99 18.46
CA LYS A 597 24.30 71.39 18.43
C LYS A 597 25.35 72.38 17.89
N TYR A 598 26.61 71.97 17.81
CA TYR A 598 27.74 72.77 17.31
C TYR A 598 28.42 72.17 16.07
N ASN A 599 27.77 71.21 15.40
CA ASN A 599 28.35 70.47 14.27
C ASN A 599 29.72 69.87 14.61
N GLY A 600 29.82 69.20 15.77
CA GLY A 600 30.99 68.43 16.20
C GLY A 600 32.13 69.24 16.82
N CYS A 601 31.93 70.54 17.07
CA CYS A 601 32.88 71.35 17.82
C CYS A 601 32.52 71.49 19.32
N ILE A 602 33.54 71.67 20.16
CA ILE A 602 33.36 71.98 21.59
C ILE A 602 32.72 73.37 21.76
N GLU A 603 31.82 73.49 22.73
CA GLU A 603 31.29 74.77 23.19
C GLU A 603 32.43 75.69 23.67
N LEU A 604 32.68 76.80 22.96
CA LEU A 604 33.56 77.85 23.46
C LEU A 604 32.87 78.59 24.62
N ILE A 605 33.11 78.14 25.85
CA ILE A 605 32.74 78.88 27.07
C ILE A 605 33.62 80.13 27.13
N ILE A 606 33.09 81.27 26.66
CA ILE A 606 33.70 82.57 26.92
C ILE A 606 33.27 83.01 28.34
N PRO A 607 34.21 83.20 29.31
CA PRO A 607 33.86 83.69 30.63
C PRO A 607 33.41 85.16 30.56
N LYS A 608 32.16 85.44 30.96
CA LYS A 608 31.61 86.80 31.10
C LYS A 608 32.22 87.51 32.31
N LYS A 609 32.72 88.73 32.09
CA LYS A 609 33.09 89.70 33.12
C LYS A 609 32.08 90.85 33.18
N ASP A 610 31.52 91.01 34.37
CA ASP A 610 31.01 92.22 35.04
C ASP A 610 29.84 93.04 34.44
N ALA A 611 28.75 93.07 35.23
CA ALA A 611 27.73 94.12 35.28
C ALA A 611 28.33 95.42 35.87
N VAL A 612 27.74 96.63 35.78
CA VAL A 612 26.56 97.17 36.52
C VAL A 612 26.10 98.52 35.82
N PRO A 613 25.05 99.26 36.25
CA PRO A 613 23.64 99.21 35.79
C PRO A 613 23.07 100.57 35.30
N LYS A 614 21.80 100.61 34.88
CA LYS A 614 20.88 101.75 35.09
C LYS A 614 19.40 101.32 35.05
N ASP A 615 18.82 101.29 36.25
CA ASP A 615 17.59 101.97 36.67
C ASP A 615 16.24 101.79 35.95
N THR A 616 15.34 101.09 36.68
CA THR A 616 13.94 101.46 37.07
C THR A 616 12.86 101.46 35.94
N ILE A 617 11.63 100.90 36.02
CA ILE A 617 10.54 100.88 37.04
C ILE A 617 9.53 99.73 36.72
N VAL A 618 9.23 98.89 37.73
CA VAL A 618 7.93 98.45 38.32
C VAL A 618 6.72 98.19 37.37
N LEU A 619 6.00 97.05 37.35
CA LEU A 619 5.08 96.50 38.38
C LEU A 619 4.57 95.08 38.03
N ASN A 620 4.59 94.20 39.07
CA ASN A 620 3.62 93.17 39.49
C ASN A 620 3.11 92.11 38.49
N GLN A 621 2.81 90.85 38.84
CA GLN A 621 2.81 89.92 39.99
C GLN A 621 2.17 88.67 39.34
N LYS A 622 2.64 87.42 39.37
CA LYS A 622 2.70 86.41 40.45
C LYS A 622 2.90 85.09 39.68
N SER A 623 3.96 84.34 39.96
CA SER A 623 3.94 83.07 40.70
C SER A 623 4.00 81.78 39.85
N THR A 624 5.07 81.02 40.13
CA THR A 624 5.18 79.55 40.20
C THR A 624 5.26 78.69 38.93
N LYS A 625 6.51 78.30 38.61
CA LYS A 625 7.05 76.93 38.40
C LYS A 625 6.12 75.78 37.98
N LYS A 626 6.53 75.08 36.91
CA LYS A 626 6.66 73.59 36.76
C LYS A 626 7.58 73.36 35.54
N ALA A 627 8.76 72.74 35.69
CA ALA A 627 9.03 71.30 35.57
C ALA A 627 8.71 70.79 34.16
N ASP A 628 9.73 70.71 33.29
CA ASP A 628 9.59 70.26 31.90
C ASP A 628 9.63 68.72 31.82
N GLU A 629 8.65 68.21 31.08
CA GLU A 629 8.26 66.79 30.89
C GLU A 629 9.07 66.12 29.76
N GLU A 630 9.36 64.83 29.91
CA GLU A 630 9.96 63.99 28.86
C GLU A 630 8.98 63.84 27.68
N ALA A 631 9.45 64.08 26.45
CA ALA A 631 8.67 63.92 25.22
C ALA A 631 8.27 62.46 24.99
N SER A 632 7.02 62.23 24.56
CA SER A 632 6.42 60.90 24.46
C SER A 632 6.50 60.32 23.05
N LYS A 633 6.60 58.98 22.96
CA LYS A 633 6.70 58.22 21.70
C LYS A 633 5.55 58.47 20.72
N PHE A 634 4.43 59.03 21.18
CA PHE A 634 3.22 59.27 20.41
C PHE A 634 2.98 60.76 20.06
N ASP A 635 3.91 61.66 20.36
CA ASP A 635 3.77 63.12 20.14
C ASP A 635 3.41 63.50 18.69
N ASN A 636 3.84 62.70 17.72
CA ASN A 636 3.61 62.92 16.29
C ASN A 636 2.37 62.21 15.73
N TRP A 637 1.49 61.68 16.58
CA TRP A 637 0.29 60.95 16.14
C TRP A 637 -0.95 61.84 16.08
N ASP A 638 -1.68 61.77 14.98
CA ASP A 638 -2.92 62.51 14.78
C ASP A 638 -4.13 61.73 15.32
N PHE A 639 -4.43 61.96 16.59
CA PHE A 639 -5.63 61.43 17.25
C PHE A 639 -6.92 62.20 16.92
N THR A 640 -6.85 63.32 16.19
CA THR A 640 -8.05 64.08 15.79
C THR A 640 -8.75 63.41 14.61
N THR A 641 -7.96 62.91 13.66
CA THR A 641 -8.49 62.28 12.43
C THR A 641 -8.53 60.75 12.51
N TYR A 642 -7.70 60.13 13.37
CA TYR A 642 -7.50 58.69 13.38
C TYR A 642 -7.63 58.09 14.78
N GLU A 643 -8.02 56.81 14.82
CA GLU A 643 -7.89 55.92 15.98
C GLU A 643 -6.82 54.87 15.67
N TYR A 644 -6.09 54.46 16.70
CA TYR A 644 -4.98 53.53 16.56
C TYR A 644 -5.25 52.23 17.33
N TRP A 645 -5.00 51.10 16.68
CA TRP A 645 -5.29 49.78 17.23
C TRP A 645 -3.99 48.96 17.31
N PRO A 646 -3.54 48.53 18.51
CA PRO A 646 -2.40 47.63 18.64
C PRO A 646 -2.81 46.24 18.14
N VAL A 647 -2.09 45.71 17.16
CA VAL A 647 -2.32 44.38 16.60
C VAL A 647 -1.28 43.43 17.18
N LEU A 648 -1.75 42.46 17.97
CA LEU A 648 -0.94 41.44 18.63
C LEU A 648 -0.78 40.17 17.78
N GLY A 649 -1.66 40.00 16.79
CA GLY A 649 -1.64 38.87 15.86
C GLY A 649 -2.71 39.05 14.78
N ALA A 650 -2.45 38.51 13.58
CA ALA A 650 -3.37 38.56 12.45
C ALA A 650 -3.43 37.19 11.77
N TYR A 651 -4.60 36.55 11.79
CA TYR A 651 -4.79 35.18 11.32
C TYR A 651 -5.87 35.11 10.24
N ASN A 652 -5.71 34.18 9.30
CA ASN A 652 -6.73 33.92 8.27
C ASN A 652 -7.88 33.03 8.78
N ASP A 653 -7.68 32.31 9.89
CA ASP A 653 -8.68 31.42 10.52
C ASP A 653 -8.90 31.88 11.97
N LEU A 654 -10.18 32.00 12.35
CA LEU A 654 -10.64 32.51 13.64
C LEU A 654 -10.10 31.68 14.82
N ARG A 655 -9.93 30.36 14.65
CA ARG A 655 -9.50 29.47 15.74
C ARG A 655 -8.12 29.82 16.27
N TRP A 656 -7.20 30.23 15.38
CA TRP A 656 -5.86 30.65 15.80
C TRP A 656 -5.86 32.00 16.50
N ALA A 657 -6.75 32.90 16.10
CA ALA A 657 -6.94 34.18 16.79
C ALA A 657 -7.53 33.98 18.20
N GLU A 658 -8.51 33.08 18.34
CA GLU A 658 -9.10 32.70 19.63
C GLU A 658 -8.09 31.97 20.54
N GLU A 659 -7.22 31.13 19.98
CA GLU A 659 -6.15 30.47 20.74
C GLU A 659 -5.14 31.48 21.31
N LEU A 660 -4.71 32.46 20.49
CA LEU A 660 -3.84 33.53 20.97
C LEU A 660 -4.55 34.39 22.03
N GLN A 661 -5.80 34.78 21.79
CA GLN A 661 -6.62 35.54 22.75
C GLN A 661 -6.72 34.80 24.09
N SER A 662 -7.02 33.49 24.06
CA SER A 662 -7.13 32.67 25.26
C SER A 662 -5.81 32.58 26.02
N ARG A 663 -4.66 32.44 25.32
CA ARG A 663 -3.33 32.45 25.96
C ARG A 663 -3.02 33.78 26.62
N LEU A 664 -3.29 34.90 25.95
CA LEU A 664 -3.03 36.24 26.48
C LEU A 664 -3.93 36.56 27.69
N ASN A 665 -5.22 36.21 27.61
CA ASN A 665 -6.17 36.44 28.70
C ASN A 665 -5.92 35.54 29.91
N SER A 666 -5.67 34.23 29.71
CA SER A 666 -5.58 33.27 30.81
C SER A 666 -4.20 33.16 31.46
N LYS A 667 -3.12 33.33 30.69
CA LYS A 667 -1.75 33.16 31.19
C LYS A 667 -1.06 34.46 31.56
N LEU A 668 -1.44 35.57 30.92
CA LEU A 668 -0.78 36.87 31.09
C LEU A 668 -1.68 37.95 31.72
N ASP A 669 -2.94 37.62 32.03
CA ASP A 669 -3.92 38.53 32.65
C ASP A 669 -4.17 39.81 31.84
N ILE A 670 -4.12 39.69 30.51
CA ILE A 670 -4.33 40.81 29.59
C ILE A 670 -5.66 40.61 28.88
N ASN A 671 -6.59 41.55 29.00
CA ASN A 671 -7.88 41.43 28.31
C ASN A 671 -7.78 41.83 26.83
N THR A 672 -7.79 40.83 25.94
CA THR A 672 -7.73 41.01 24.48
C THR A 672 -9.05 40.67 23.80
N THR A 673 -9.28 41.25 22.62
CA THR A 673 -10.46 41.01 21.77
C THR A 673 -10.05 40.63 20.35
N VAL A 674 -10.87 39.81 19.67
CA VAL A 674 -10.69 39.49 18.25
C VAL A 674 -11.61 40.36 17.42
N LYS A 675 -11.08 41.04 16.41
CA LYS A 675 -11.84 41.88 15.48
C LYS A 675 -11.53 41.58 14.02
N THR A 676 -12.52 41.80 13.17
CA THR A 676 -12.36 41.86 11.71
C THR A 676 -12.42 43.32 11.28
N ILE A 677 -11.66 43.66 10.25
CA ILE A 677 -11.70 44.99 9.63
C ILE A 677 -12.48 44.86 8.32
N GLU A 678 -13.46 45.73 8.10
CA GLU A 678 -14.23 45.74 6.84
C GLU A 678 -13.30 45.86 5.63
N GLY A 679 -13.43 44.93 4.68
CA GLY A 679 -12.59 44.86 3.48
C GLY A 679 -11.31 44.00 3.61
N LEU A 680 -11.01 43.43 4.78
CA LEU A 680 -9.84 42.55 4.98
C LEU A 680 -10.27 41.16 5.48
N SER A 681 -9.79 40.10 4.83
CA SER A 681 -10.10 38.70 5.17
C SER A 681 -9.22 38.14 6.30
N LYS A 682 -9.02 38.90 7.38
CA LYS A 682 -8.18 38.49 8.54
C LYS A 682 -8.86 38.81 9.88
N TYR A 683 -8.56 37.98 10.88
CA TYR A 683 -8.93 38.15 12.28
C TYR A 683 -7.75 38.70 13.07
N TYR A 684 -7.95 39.86 13.71
CA TYR A 684 -6.93 40.60 14.42
C TYR A 684 -7.15 40.50 15.94
N VAL A 685 -6.12 40.13 16.69
CA VAL A 685 -6.14 40.15 18.16
C VAL A 685 -5.60 41.49 18.65
N THR A 686 -6.35 42.18 19.52
CA THR A 686 -6.05 43.56 19.94
C THR A 686 -6.46 43.85 21.38
N LEU A 687 -5.82 44.85 22.01
CA LEU A 687 -6.15 45.37 23.35
C LEU A 687 -7.28 46.42 23.35
N GLY A 688 -7.81 46.75 22.18
CA GLY A 688 -8.80 47.80 22.03
C GLY A 688 -8.25 48.95 21.19
N ARG A 689 -8.85 50.14 21.33
CA ARG A 689 -8.46 51.32 20.56
C ARG A 689 -7.84 52.37 21.47
N ALA A 690 -6.84 53.07 20.94
CA ALA A 690 -6.36 54.33 21.47
C ALA A 690 -6.93 55.48 20.65
N SER A 691 -7.74 56.31 21.30
CA SER A 691 -8.34 57.51 20.72
C SER A 691 -7.69 58.81 21.19
N SER A 692 -6.78 58.70 22.16
CA SER A 692 -5.93 59.77 22.68
C SER A 692 -4.50 59.27 22.94
N MET A 693 -3.59 60.22 23.12
CA MET A 693 -2.20 59.95 23.43
C MET A 693 -2.02 59.25 24.79
N GLU A 694 -2.75 59.67 25.81
CA GLU A 694 -2.74 59.05 27.14
C GLU A 694 -3.22 57.58 27.10
N GLU A 695 -4.20 57.28 26.25
CA GLU A 695 -4.66 55.90 26.04
C GLU A 695 -3.60 55.05 25.32
N ALA A 696 -2.91 55.63 24.33
CA ALA A 696 -1.83 54.95 23.62
C ALA A 696 -0.66 54.61 24.55
N GLU A 697 -0.27 55.53 25.43
CA GLU A 697 0.77 55.31 26.45
C GLU A 697 0.39 54.23 27.45
N LYS A 698 -0.85 54.23 27.96
CA LYS A 698 -1.35 53.18 28.86
C LYS A 698 -1.28 51.80 28.21
N ILE A 699 -1.70 51.70 26.96
CA ILE A 699 -1.62 50.45 26.20
C ILE A 699 -0.16 50.04 25.96
N GLN A 700 0.70 50.98 25.59
CA GLN A 700 2.12 50.73 25.34
C GLN A 700 2.84 50.23 26.60
N ASN A 701 2.54 50.81 27.77
CA ASN A 701 3.07 50.36 29.06
C ASN A 701 2.68 48.91 29.38
N ILE A 702 1.46 48.49 29.02
CA ILE A 702 1.05 47.07 29.16
C ILE A 702 1.91 46.20 28.24
N LEU A 703 2.06 46.59 26.97
CA LEU A 703 2.80 45.81 25.96
C LEU A 703 4.29 45.70 26.28
N ASP A 704 4.90 46.75 26.85
CA ASP A 704 6.31 46.77 27.21
C ASP A 704 6.66 45.89 28.42
N THR A 705 5.67 45.26 29.05
CA THR A 705 5.89 44.24 30.08
C THR A 705 6.72 43.07 29.51
N PRO A 706 7.88 42.73 30.10
CA PRO A 706 8.82 41.75 29.52
C PRO A 706 8.22 40.37 29.20
N ARG A 707 7.23 39.91 30.00
CA ARG A 707 6.54 38.64 29.77
C ARG A 707 5.65 38.66 28.53
N ILE A 708 5.05 39.81 28.23
CA ILE A 708 4.15 40.03 27.11
C ILE A 708 4.97 40.13 25.82
N ASN A 709 6.02 40.94 25.84
CA ASN A 709 6.97 41.06 24.74
C ASN A 709 7.62 39.72 24.35
N LYS A 710 7.91 38.86 25.32
CA LYS A 710 8.45 37.51 25.06
C LYS A 710 7.44 36.59 24.36
N GLU A 711 6.15 36.68 24.71
CA GLU A 711 5.10 35.84 24.12
C GLU A 711 4.75 36.29 22.70
N LEU A 712 4.78 37.60 22.43
CA LEU A 712 4.47 38.18 21.12
C LEU A 712 5.64 38.08 20.13
N ASN A 713 6.85 37.73 20.61
CA ASN A 713 8.07 37.55 19.81
C ASN A 713 8.30 38.69 18.79
N GLY A 714 8.02 39.94 19.19
CA GLY A 714 8.19 41.14 18.37
C GLY A 714 7.09 41.42 17.34
N SER A 715 6.02 40.63 17.28
CA SER A 715 4.92 40.80 16.29
C SER A 715 3.89 41.84 16.74
N LEU A 716 4.35 43.03 17.11
CA LEU A 716 3.48 44.14 17.53
C LEU A 716 3.58 45.29 16.53
N TRP A 717 2.44 45.71 16.00
CA TRP A 717 2.35 46.91 15.19
C TRP A 717 1.01 47.60 15.41
N TRP A 718 0.95 48.90 15.15
CA TRP A 718 -0.25 49.71 15.33
C TRP A 718 -0.94 49.94 13.99
N LYS A 719 -2.22 49.59 13.90
CA LYS A 719 -3.06 49.90 12.75
C LYS A 719 -3.69 51.28 12.94
N LYS A 720 -3.37 52.20 12.03
CA LYS A 720 -4.05 53.49 11.89
C LYS A 720 -5.39 53.29 11.17
N VAL A 721 -6.49 53.73 11.79
CA VAL A 721 -7.86 53.63 11.28
C VAL A 721 -8.48 55.02 11.32
N LYS A 722 -9.16 55.46 10.25
CA LYS A 722 -9.80 56.78 10.23
C LYS A 722 -11.08 56.76 11.09
N LYS A 723 -11.31 57.80 11.88
CA LYS A 723 -12.54 57.99 12.66
C LYS A 723 -13.77 58.09 11.76
#